data_AF-A0A6N3A7F2-F1
#
_entry.id   AF-A0A6N3A7F2-F1
#
_cell.length_a   1.000
_cell.length_b   1.000
_cell.length_c   1.000
_cell.angle_alpha   90.00
_cell.angle_beta   90.00
_cell.angle_gamma   90.00
#
_symmetry.space_group_name_H-M   'P 1'
#
loop_
_entity.id
_entity.type
_entity.pdbx_description
1 polymer ?
#
loop_
_entity_poly.entity_id
_entity_poly.type
_entity_poly.pdbx_seq_one_letter_code
_entity_poly.pdbx_strand_id
1 'polypeptide(L)'
;MRAGTKQPYKSVRKGNKMIFSTITQNNLNLAADTTEIPAQYSNNIQFKFIQDNERFSGYIPTIYIGVYDSAMIECGDVISAGGAVVVDGDGVFAISNEIMYRNGFLAVGVTLTNNDENVSLKPVIYRIQASVGGLSPLPPDEGEWQQVVKAFVETLFNNWSAENLDPIKAQLEELISTAQTQQEKITSQQTQIDNAIGNMGDYEIVQEDPVQIRFKKGDGTFGETVDLGDGLASKAMVNAGYYTYKDISYGGSASNNGIDVAEIDGAYSQVTTNGFQLFDASKLPTKSQGGATVTNNDDGSFTISGSGNLTSDCVFSYTYSHEETLRLIKSGQINFKNEMTTKPNFAVQLFYENNGKMVLLSNATNPTDSATITQAMLDDSTSSLRISFSGTTGQTIKAGTIKPILYQDGDGTFEPFTGGIASPNPEYPQEPKFVGDYNEGTQKYDIDFMTSGKNLFNINGNVNVDGYSKEQKTTNTVENGVLTCNVNSATAHGVGQRLYGLKGKTISVSAKLKSLGEATLGNMYIYESSGTYKVVSNTTALDTVFAINNYTCQTDDIVVAFASGNGTGVQFYDIMVNYGAKFVDYEPFTGFETTTVQLNQPLRELPNGVKDTIENGVGTRRVGCVDLGDFDYTDYSNYNGYYTTVGNLKSDNYGEAICTHFKVIKSHGEMGIRIGAGNSNIYIEQVSSVYPTASEFKSAMSGVKLFYELATPTTEQITLPTLPSWYPYTDAWVGTELQPSFVEWHIKIAGVNQNDLTVIKEDISQLQTETTQLNDDVTKLMGAFTSVTDLTKQLFLLMHRVGDIIFSTSDENPSTIYGGTWVAWGKGQVPVGVDTSDSDFNTVEKTGGEKEHTLTVDEMPSHKHDFGQQFATTSNLSGSYGYYMIAGTQTDVIKNTGGNQPHNNLQPYITCYMWKRTA
;
A
#
# COMPACT_ATOMS: atom_id res chain seq x y z
N MET A 1 -25.03 -32.95 -48.93
CA MET A 1 -25.07 -32.12 -50.15
C MET A 1 -26.36 -31.33 -50.16
N ARG A 2 -26.28 -30.07 -50.62
CA ARG A 2 -27.33 -29.03 -50.62
C ARG A 2 -28.49 -29.31 -51.61
N ALA A 3 -29.61 -28.65 -51.29
CA ALA A 3 -30.60 -27.99 -52.18
C ALA A 3 -31.55 -28.89 -52.99
N GLY A 4 -32.83 -28.54 -53.21
CA GLY A 4 -33.56 -27.34 -52.83
C GLY A 4 -34.97 -27.31 -53.48
N THR A 5 -35.88 -26.60 -52.80
CA THR A 5 -37.00 -25.76 -53.30
C THR A 5 -38.04 -26.32 -54.30
N LYS A 6 -39.33 -26.32 -53.89
CA LYS A 6 -40.40 -25.43 -54.43
C LYS A 6 -41.71 -25.53 -53.59
N GLN A 7 -42.28 -24.36 -53.29
CA GLN A 7 -43.66 -24.08 -52.80
C GLN A 7 -44.76 -24.58 -53.79
N PRO A 8 -46.11 -24.58 -53.51
CA PRO A 8 -46.89 -23.80 -52.52
C PRO A 8 -48.10 -24.52 -51.84
N TYR A 9 -48.79 -23.87 -50.90
CA TYR A 9 -50.25 -23.59 -50.96
C TYR A 9 -50.70 -22.68 -49.80
N LYS A 10 -51.37 -21.57 -50.17
CA LYS A 10 -52.08 -20.65 -49.27
C LYS A 10 -53.27 -21.37 -48.61
N SER A 11 -53.51 -21.10 -47.33
CA SER A 11 -54.84 -21.16 -46.74
C SER A 11 -55.04 -19.96 -45.83
N VAL A 12 -55.95 -19.09 -46.26
CA VAL A 12 -56.47 -17.93 -45.53
C VAL A 12 -57.58 -18.43 -44.60
N ARG A 13 -57.51 -18.10 -43.31
CA ARG A 13 -58.71 -17.88 -42.49
C ARG A 13 -58.62 -16.51 -41.85
N LYS A 14 -59.22 -15.53 -42.53
CA LYS A 14 -59.79 -14.33 -41.90
C LYS A 14 -60.87 -14.82 -40.93
N GLY A 15 -60.61 -14.76 -39.63
CA GLY A 15 -61.71 -14.59 -38.69
C GLY A 15 -62.25 -13.18 -38.89
N ASN A 16 -63.52 -13.03 -39.23
CA ASN A 16 -64.17 -11.72 -39.28
C ASN A 16 -64.11 -11.11 -37.86
N LYS A 17 -63.23 -10.12 -37.65
CA LYS A 17 -63.38 -9.14 -36.55
C LYS A 17 -64.74 -8.47 -36.78
N MET A 18 -65.74 -8.77 -35.96
CA MET A 18 -67.06 -8.16 -36.08
C MET A 18 -66.98 -6.75 -35.50
N ILE A 19 -66.80 -5.75 -36.36
CA ILE A 19 -66.83 -4.35 -35.96
C ILE A 19 -68.26 -3.98 -35.60
N PHE A 20 -68.47 -3.60 -34.33
CA PHE A 20 -69.77 -3.22 -33.80
C PHE A 20 -70.20 -1.84 -34.28
N SER A 21 -69.27 -0.88 -34.26
CA SER A 21 -69.51 0.46 -34.79
C SER A 21 -68.26 1.01 -35.46
N THR A 22 -68.47 1.69 -36.57
CA THR A 22 -67.46 2.40 -37.33
C THR A 22 -67.63 3.90 -37.11
N ILE A 23 -66.63 4.53 -36.50
CA ILE A 23 -66.51 5.97 -36.33
C ILE A 23 -65.69 6.50 -37.51
N THR A 24 -66.30 7.32 -38.36
CA THR A 24 -65.64 7.92 -39.51
C THR A 24 -65.43 9.40 -39.27
N GLN A 25 -64.19 9.85 -39.45
CA GLN A 25 -63.84 11.26 -39.45
C GLN A 25 -64.17 11.90 -40.80
N ASN A 26 -64.85 13.03 -40.77
CA ASN A 26 -64.99 13.92 -41.92
C ASN A 26 -64.60 15.33 -41.49
N ASN A 27 -63.40 15.76 -41.88
CA ASN A 27 -62.77 16.96 -41.36
C ASN A 27 -62.71 16.96 -39.80
N LEU A 28 -63.21 18.01 -39.14
CA LEU A 28 -63.22 18.14 -37.68
C LEU A 28 -64.42 17.46 -36.99
N ASN A 29 -65.26 16.73 -37.74
CA ASN A 29 -66.44 16.07 -37.20
C ASN A 29 -66.28 14.55 -37.23
N LEU A 30 -66.85 13.90 -36.21
CA LEU A 30 -66.98 12.44 -36.14
C LEU A 30 -68.44 12.04 -36.38
N ALA A 31 -68.62 10.97 -37.15
CA ALA A 31 -69.91 10.32 -37.32
C ALA A 31 -69.76 8.83 -37.05
N ALA A 32 -70.72 8.25 -36.33
CA ALA A 32 -70.81 6.81 -36.18
C ALA A 32 -71.98 6.25 -36.99
N ASP A 33 -71.81 5.01 -37.44
CA ASP A 33 -72.83 4.21 -38.11
C ASP A 33 -74.01 3.83 -37.19
N THR A 34 -73.78 3.80 -35.88
CA THR A 34 -74.82 3.65 -34.84
C THR A 34 -74.53 4.57 -33.65
N THR A 35 -75.55 4.86 -32.85
CA THR A 35 -75.43 5.62 -31.59
C THR A 35 -76.07 4.89 -30.40
N GLU A 36 -76.49 3.65 -30.60
CA GLU A 36 -77.02 2.80 -29.54
C GLU A 36 -76.23 1.48 -29.48
N ILE A 37 -75.79 1.12 -28.27
CA ILE A 37 -75.19 -0.17 -27.98
C ILE A 37 -76.21 -0.96 -27.14
N PRO A 38 -76.86 -1.99 -27.71
CA PRO A 38 -77.84 -2.78 -26.98
C PRO A 38 -77.14 -3.60 -25.89
N ALA A 39 -77.90 -3.97 -24.85
CA ALA A 39 -77.40 -4.86 -23.81
C ALA A 39 -76.90 -6.17 -24.43
N GLN A 40 -75.60 -6.43 -24.29
CA GLN A 40 -74.95 -7.61 -24.85
C GLN A 40 -73.83 -8.07 -23.91
N TYR A 41 -73.60 -9.39 -23.85
CA TYR A 41 -72.65 -10.00 -22.92
C TYR A 41 -71.22 -10.09 -23.49
N SER A 42 -70.99 -9.59 -24.71
CA SER A 42 -69.71 -9.70 -25.40
C SER A 42 -68.66 -8.73 -24.85
N ASN A 43 -67.59 -9.26 -24.26
CA ASN A 43 -66.40 -8.50 -23.90
C ASN A 43 -65.56 -8.15 -25.14
N ASN A 44 -64.73 -7.11 -25.07
CA ASN A 44 -63.95 -6.58 -26.20
C ASN A 44 -64.80 -6.17 -27.42
N ILE A 45 -65.83 -5.36 -27.19
CA ILE A 45 -66.68 -4.79 -28.25
C ILE A 45 -65.77 -3.98 -29.19
N GLN A 46 -65.64 -4.41 -30.44
CA GLN A 46 -64.70 -3.82 -31.39
C GLN A 46 -65.31 -2.63 -32.11
N PHE A 47 -64.61 -1.51 -32.09
CA PHE A 47 -64.92 -0.30 -32.84
C PHE A 47 -63.84 -0.08 -33.89
N LYS A 48 -64.21 0.55 -35.00
CA LYS A 48 -63.25 0.95 -36.02
C LYS A 48 -63.27 2.46 -36.19
N PHE A 49 -62.13 3.10 -36.03
CA PHE A 49 -61.91 4.49 -36.41
C PHE A 49 -61.36 4.57 -37.83
N ILE A 50 -62.00 5.38 -38.67
CA ILE A 50 -61.56 5.68 -40.04
C ILE A 50 -61.20 7.17 -40.09
N GLN A 51 -59.91 7.46 -40.26
CA GLN A 51 -59.35 8.80 -40.34
C GLN A 51 -59.55 9.44 -41.73
N ASP A 52 -59.76 10.76 -41.76
CA ASP A 52 -59.75 11.57 -42.98
C ASP A 52 -58.30 11.80 -43.43
N ASN A 53 -57.73 10.79 -44.08
CA ASN A 53 -56.32 10.80 -44.53
C ASN A 53 -56.06 11.78 -45.69
N GLU A 54 -57.09 12.34 -46.34
CA GLU A 54 -56.89 13.36 -47.37
C GLU A 54 -56.47 14.70 -46.74
N ARG A 55 -57.00 15.03 -45.56
CA ARG A 55 -56.74 16.31 -44.88
C ARG A 55 -55.84 16.20 -43.65
N PHE A 56 -55.81 15.04 -43.00
CA PHE A 56 -55.02 14.80 -41.78
C PHE A 56 -53.96 13.72 -42.00
N SER A 57 -53.38 13.66 -43.20
CA SER A 57 -52.25 12.76 -43.49
C SER A 57 -51.08 13.05 -42.55
N GLY A 58 -50.55 12.01 -41.91
CA GLY A 58 -49.43 12.11 -40.96
C GLY A 58 -49.82 12.41 -39.51
N TYR A 59 -51.11 12.64 -39.21
CA TYR A 59 -51.60 12.73 -37.84
C TYR A 59 -51.86 11.35 -37.24
N ILE A 60 -51.47 11.14 -35.98
CA ILE A 60 -51.69 9.91 -35.21
C ILE A 60 -52.94 10.09 -34.33
N PRO A 61 -53.97 9.24 -34.47
CA PRO A 61 -55.17 9.31 -33.65
C PRO A 61 -54.95 8.63 -32.30
N THR A 62 -55.29 9.33 -31.22
CA THR A 62 -55.41 8.76 -29.87
C THR A 62 -56.87 8.76 -29.45
N ILE A 63 -57.38 7.60 -29.02
CA ILE A 63 -58.79 7.42 -28.65
C ILE A 63 -58.93 7.39 -27.15
N TYR A 64 -59.85 8.19 -26.64
CA TYR A 64 -60.20 8.30 -25.22
C TYR A 64 -61.65 7.86 -25.01
N ILE A 65 -61.88 7.09 -23.95
CA ILE A 65 -63.21 6.58 -23.62
C ILE A 65 -63.62 6.98 -22.21
N GLY A 66 -64.89 7.32 -22.02
CA GLY A 66 -65.47 7.57 -20.70
C GLY A 66 -66.94 7.18 -20.65
N VAL A 67 -67.39 6.68 -19.49
CA VAL A 67 -68.78 6.28 -19.25
C VAL A 67 -69.43 7.25 -18.27
N TYR A 68 -70.53 7.85 -18.69
CA TYR A 68 -71.21 8.94 -18.00
C TYR A 68 -72.69 8.63 -17.79
N ASP A 69 -73.26 9.21 -16.74
CA ASP A 69 -74.68 9.06 -16.42
C ASP A 69 -75.57 10.02 -17.24
N SER A 70 -74.99 10.95 -18.01
CA SER A 70 -75.68 11.96 -18.83
C SER A 70 -75.08 12.07 -20.24
N ALA A 71 -75.89 12.47 -21.23
CA ALA A 71 -75.47 12.70 -22.61
C ALA A 71 -74.85 14.09 -22.84
N MET A 72 -74.88 14.99 -21.85
CA MET A 72 -74.22 16.30 -21.93
C MET A 72 -72.77 16.13 -21.46
N ILE A 73 -71.86 15.88 -22.40
CA ILE A 73 -70.45 15.54 -22.12
C ILE A 73 -69.56 16.54 -22.87
N GLU A 74 -68.64 17.22 -22.17
CA GLU A 74 -67.69 18.14 -22.78
C GLU A 74 -66.45 17.40 -23.31
N CYS A 75 -65.79 17.94 -24.35
CA CYS A 75 -64.60 17.29 -24.93
C CYS A 75 -63.48 17.09 -23.91
N GLY A 76 -63.31 18.03 -22.96
CA GLY A 76 -62.26 17.98 -21.95
C GLY A 76 -62.44 16.84 -20.94
N ASP A 77 -63.68 16.47 -20.60
CA ASP A 77 -63.96 15.43 -19.61
C ASP A 77 -63.54 14.05 -20.10
N VAL A 78 -63.77 13.75 -21.39
CA VAL A 78 -63.42 12.45 -22.00
C VAL A 78 -61.91 12.27 -22.10
N ILE A 79 -61.17 13.33 -22.41
CA ILE A 79 -59.71 13.30 -22.53
C ILE A 79 -59.05 13.18 -21.15
N SER A 80 -59.65 13.79 -20.12
CA SER A 80 -59.15 13.78 -18.74
C SER A 80 -59.47 12.48 -17.98
N ALA A 81 -60.35 11.63 -18.50
CA ALA A 81 -60.76 10.37 -17.88
C ALA A 81 -59.65 9.28 -17.85
N GLY A 82 -58.48 9.55 -18.43
CA GLY A 82 -57.24 8.80 -18.19
C GLY A 82 -57.09 7.46 -18.91
N GLY A 83 -58.07 7.03 -19.72
CA GLY A 83 -58.02 5.78 -20.49
C GLY A 83 -57.78 6.00 -21.97
N ALA A 84 -56.52 6.15 -22.40
CA ALA A 84 -56.17 6.06 -23.82
C ALA A 84 -56.23 4.59 -24.27
N VAL A 85 -56.98 4.29 -25.33
CA VAL A 85 -57.14 2.92 -25.85
C VAL A 85 -56.17 2.72 -27.02
N VAL A 86 -55.45 1.59 -27.01
CA VAL A 86 -54.56 1.22 -28.12
C VAL A 86 -55.39 0.91 -29.36
N VAL A 87 -55.10 1.62 -30.44
CA VAL A 87 -55.69 1.40 -31.76
C VAL A 87 -54.71 0.56 -32.58
N ASP A 88 -55.20 -0.51 -33.20
CA ASP A 88 -54.36 -1.32 -34.09
C ASP A 88 -54.11 -0.62 -35.44
N GLY A 89 -53.18 -1.17 -36.23
CA GLY A 89 -52.79 -0.58 -37.53
C GLY A 89 -53.92 -0.51 -38.58
N ASP A 90 -55.06 -1.16 -38.33
CA ASP A 90 -56.26 -1.11 -39.18
C ASP A 90 -57.30 -0.10 -38.66
N GLY A 91 -56.98 0.65 -37.59
CA GLY A 91 -57.87 1.61 -36.94
C GLY A 91 -58.86 0.98 -35.94
N VAL A 92 -58.68 -0.29 -35.56
CA VAL A 92 -59.61 -1.02 -34.70
C VAL A 92 -59.16 -0.97 -33.24
N PHE A 93 -60.12 -0.73 -32.34
CA PHE A 93 -59.91 -0.72 -30.90
C PHE A 93 -61.06 -1.45 -30.20
N ALA A 94 -60.81 -1.97 -28.99
CA ALA A 94 -61.78 -2.75 -28.24
C ALA A 94 -62.19 -2.04 -26.96
N ILE A 95 -63.48 -2.15 -26.61
CA ILE A 95 -64.03 -1.62 -25.37
C ILE A 95 -64.54 -2.78 -24.51
N SER A 96 -64.20 -2.76 -23.23
CA SER A 96 -64.62 -3.78 -22.27
C SER A 96 -66.14 -3.78 -22.09
N ASN A 97 -66.76 -4.95 -21.86
CA ASN A 97 -68.18 -5.03 -21.52
C ASN A 97 -68.53 -4.47 -20.13
N GLU A 98 -67.53 -4.12 -19.31
CA GLU A 98 -67.74 -3.47 -18.01
C GLU A 98 -68.52 -2.15 -18.12
N ILE A 99 -68.49 -1.49 -19.28
CA ILE A 99 -69.32 -0.30 -19.55
C ILE A 99 -70.83 -0.61 -19.49
N MET A 100 -71.22 -1.89 -19.55
CA MET A 100 -72.61 -2.38 -19.56
C MET A 100 -73.15 -2.73 -18.16
N TYR A 101 -72.39 -2.48 -17.09
CA TYR A 101 -72.87 -2.72 -15.71
C TYR A 101 -74.02 -1.79 -15.30
N ARG A 102 -74.22 -0.67 -15.98
CA ARG A 102 -75.31 0.29 -15.74
C ARG A 102 -75.79 0.92 -17.05
N ASN A 103 -77.04 1.40 -17.05
CA ASN A 103 -77.53 2.25 -18.13
C ASN A 103 -76.74 3.57 -18.11
N GLY A 104 -76.37 4.09 -19.26
CA GLY A 104 -75.58 5.32 -19.33
C GLY A 104 -75.20 5.71 -20.75
N PHE A 105 -74.17 6.54 -20.86
CA PHE A 105 -73.65 7.04 -22.12
C PHE A 105 -72.14 6.80 -22.20
N LEU A 106 -71.68 6.13 -23.26
CA LEU A 106 -70.27 6.01 -23.59
C LEU A 106 -69.91 7.17 -24.51
N ALA A 107 -68.95 7.99 -24.11
CA ALA A 107 -68.33 8.96 -25.00
C ALA A 107 -66.99 8.43 -25.51
N VAL A 108 -66.82 8.50 -26.83
CA VAL A 108 -65.57 8.18 -27.51
C VAL A 108 -65.01 9.47 -28.10
N GLY A 109 -63.94 9.97 -27.50
CA GLY A 109 -63.18 11.14 -27.96
C GLY A 109 -61.97 10.74 -28.79
N VAL A 110 -61.62 11.54 -29.78
CA VAL A 110 -60.43 11.33 -30.62
C VAL A 110 -59.60 12.61 -30.63
N THR A 111 -58.31 12.49 -30.32
CA THR A 111 -57.34 13.58 -30.52
C THR A 111 -56.34 13.16 -31.58
N LEU A 112 -56.18 13.98 -32.61
CA LEU A 112 -55.20 13.78 -33.67
C LEU A 112 -53.93 14.56 -33.31
N THR A 113 -52.79 13.88 -33.30
CA THR A 113 -51.49 14.46 -32.94
C THR A 113 -50.53 14.39 -34.11
N ASN A 114 -49.90 15.51 -34.47
CA ASN A 114 -48.78 15.54 -35.41
C ASN A 114 -47.71 16.49 -34.88
N ASN A 115 -46.60 15.93 -34.40
CA ASN A 115 -45.59 16.65 -33.63
C ASN A 115 -46.24 17.38 -32.42
N ASP A 116 -46.17 18.71 -32.39
CA ASP A 116 -46.70 19.53 -31.29
C ASP A 116 -48.17 19.98 -31.51
N GLU A 117 -48.76 19.72 -32.68
CA GLU A 117 -50.14 20.09 -32.99
C GLU A 117 -51.12 19.00 -32.54
N ASN A 118 -52.06 19.37 -31.66
CA ASN A 118 -53.10 18.50 -31.13
C ASN A 118 -54.48 19.03 -31.52
N VAL A 119 -55.25 18.21 -32.24
CA VAL A 119 -56.62 18.54 -32.67
C VAL A 119 -57.59 17.58 -32.01
N SER A 120 -58.29 18.04 -30.97
CA SER A 120 -59.32 17.26 -30.28
C SER A 120 -60.67 17.42 -30.98
N LEU A 121 -61.22 16.29 -31.43
CA LEU A 121 -62.50 16.22 -32.13
C LEU A 121 -63.66 16.11 -31.15
N LYS A 122 -64.85 16.54 -31.57
CA LYS A 122 -66.07 16.39 -30.76
C LYS A 122 -66.39 14.90 -30.58
N PRO A 123 -66.59 14.42 -29.33
CA PRO A 123 -66.78 12.99 -29.08
C PRO A 123 -68.08 12.47 -29.68
N VAL A 124 -68.08 11.20 -30.06
CA VAL A 124 -69.30 10.47 -30.40
C VAL A 124 -69.88 9.86 -29.13
N ILE A 125 -71.18 10.00 -28.94
CA ILE A 125 -71.88 9.51 -27.75
C ILE A 125 -72.78 8.34 -28.14
N TYR A 126 -72.60 7.23 -27.44
CA TYR A 126 -73.42 6.03 -27.56
C TYR A 126 -74.28 5.85 -26.32
N ARG A 127 -75.57 5.57 -26.50
CA ARG A 127 -76.43 5.13 -25.39
C ARG A 127 -76.14 3.66 -25.09
N ILE A 128 -75.92 3.36 -23.81
CA ILE A 128 -75.66 2.03 -23.28
C ILE A 128 -76.84 1.54 -22.45
N GLN A 129 -77.24 0.27 -22.64
CA GLN A 129 -78.22 -0.41 -21.80
C GLN A 129 -77.56 -1.43 -20.86
N ALA A 130 -78.00 -1.45 -19.59
CA ALA A 130 -77.53 -2.40 -18.59
C ALA A 130 -77.98 -3.83 -18.94
N SER A 131 -77.05 -4.78 -18.88
CA SER A 131 -77.38 -6.21 -19.03
C SER A 131 -78.04 -6.74 -17.75
N VAL A 132 -79.23 -7.36 -17.88
CA VAL A 132 -79.95 -7.97 -16.76
C VAL A 132 -79.27 -9.26 -16.31
N GLY A 133 -78.33 -9.15 -15.37
CA GLY A 133 -77.69 -10.31 -14.75
C GLY A 133 -76.57 -9.91 -13.80
N GLY A 134 -76.90 -9.78 -12.51
CA GLY A 134 -75.90 -9.64 -11.45
C GLY A 134 -75.08 -10.92 -11.29
N LEU A 135 -73.76 -10.78 -11.14
CA LEU A 135 -72.84 -11.87 -10.83
C LEU A 135 -73.12 -12.40 -9.41
N SER A 136 -73.69 -13.59 -9.32
CA SER A 136 -73.55 -14.48 -8.16
C SER A 136 -72.26 -15.28 -8.37
N PRO A 137 -71.36 -15.40 -7.37
CA PRO A 137 -70.09 -16.07 -7.54
C PRO A 137 -70.34 -17.58 -7.69
N LEU A 138 -70.05 -18.10 -8.89
CA LEU A 138 -70.19 -19.47 -9.39
C LEU A 138 -71.59 -19.78 -9.96
N PRO A 139 -71.69 -20.10 -11.26
CA PRO A 139 -71.92 -21.49 -11.68
C PRO A 139 -71.28 -21.80 -13.08
N PRO A 140 -71.75 -22.78 -13.90
CA PRO A 140 -71.08 -24.07 -14.08
C PRO A 140 -70.82 -24.38 -15.57
N ASP A 141 -69.57 -24.40 -16.03
CA ASP A 141 -69.18 -25.28 -17.16
C ASP A 141 -67.67 -25.26 -17.40
N GLU A 142 -67.16 -26.40 -17.85
CA GLU A 142 -65.74 -26.76 -17.86
C GLU A 142 -64.83 -25.95 -18.81
N GLY A 143 -65.36 -24.95 -19.53
CA GLY A 143 -64.60 -24.08 -20.43
C GLY A 143 -64.21 -22.71 -19.85
N GLU A 144 -64.96 -22.18 -18.87
CA GLU A 144 -64.71 -20.84 -18.33
C GLU A 144 -63.74 -20.85 -17.15
N TRP A 145 -63.67 -21.93 -16.37
CA TRP A 145 -62.58 -22.10 -15.40
C TRP A 145 -61.24 -22.17 -16.11
N GLN A 146 -61.18 -22.75 -17.32
CA GLN A 146 -59.96 -22.79 -18.12
C GLN A 146 -59.60 -21.42 -18.67
N GLN A 147 -60.54 -20.52 -18.94
CA GLN A 147 -60.23 -19.14 -19.35
C GLN A 147 -59.88 -18.24 -18.16
N VAL A 148 -60.45 -18.45 -16.98
CA VAL A 148 -60.05 -17.77 -15.73
C VAL A 148 -58.70 -18.27 -15.26
N VAL A 149 -58.43 -19.57 -15.33
CA VAL A 149 -57.12 -20.16 -15.05
C VAL A 149 -56.12 -19.79 -16.15
N LYS A 150 -56.50 -19.77 -17.43
CA LYS A 150 -55.62 -19.30 -18.51
C LYS A 150 -55.37 -17.80 -18.43
N ALA A 151 -56.31 -16.96 -18.00
CA ALA A 151 -56.09 -15.54 -17.74
C ALA A 151 -55.26 -15.33 -16.46
N PHE A 152 -55.45 -16.13 -15.41
CA PHE A 152 -54.64 -16.10 -14.19
C PHE A 152 -53.21 -16.61 -14.45
N VAL A 153 -53.05 -17.67 -15.25
CA VAL A 153 -51.78 -18.20 -15.77
C VAL A 153 -51.16 -17.20 -16.75
N GLU A 154 -51.88 -16.62 -17.71
CA GLU A 154 -51.37 -15.57 -18.59
C GLU A 154 -51.01 -14.29 -17.81
N THR A 155 -51.67 -13.97 -16.69
CA THR A 155 -51.26 -12.87 -15.81
C THR A 155 -50.04 -13.23 -14.94
N LEU A 156 -49.92 -14.49 -14.49
CA LEU A 156 -48.73 -15.01 -13.79
C LEU A 156 -47.52 -15.12 -14.74
N PHE A 157 -47.71 -15.49 -16.00
CA PHE A 157 -46.67 -15.73 -16.99
C PHE A 157 -46.36 -14.51 -17.88
N ASN A 158 -47.28 -13.56 -18.10
CA ASN A 158 -46.95 -12.29 -18.78
C ASN A 158 -46.12 -11.34 -17.90
N ASN A 159 -46.14 -11.53 -16.58
CA ASN A 159 -45.13 -10.92 -15.70
C ASN A 159 -43.76 -11.61 -15.79
N TRP A 160 -43.67 -12.75 -16.47
CA TRP A 160 -42.46 -13.55 -16.73
C TRP A 160 -42.21 -13.72 -18.24
N SER A 161 -42.47 -12.68 -19.04
CA SER A 161 -41.89 -12.59 -20.38
C SER A 161 -40.36 -12.48 -20.26
N ALA A 162 -39.62 -12.92 -21.29
CA ALA A 162 -38.17 -12.68 -21.37
C ALA A 162 -37.83 -11.19 -21.12
N GLU A 163 -38.72 -10.26 -21.45
CA GLU A 163 -38.55 -8.83 -21.16
C GLU A 163 -38.60 -8.43 -19.68
N ASN A 164 -39.17 -9.24 -18.78
CA ASN A 164 -39.18 -9.01 -17.32
C ASN A 164 -38.20 -9.90 -16.55
N LEU A 165 -37.85 -11.07 -17.11
CA LEU A 165 -36.81 -11.95 -16.57
C LEU A 165 -35.41 -11.52 -16.98
N ASP A 166 -35.21 -10.95 -18.17
CA ASP A 166 -33.90 -10.48 -18.64
C ASP A 166 -33.36 -9.28 -17.83
N PRO A 167 -34.17 -8.28 -17.41
CA PRO A 167 -33.70 -7.22 -16.50
C PRO A 167 -33.38 -7.74 -15.11
N ILE A 168 -34.17 -8.69 -14.57
CA ILE A 168 -33.89 -9.33 -13.27
C ILE A 168 -32.65 -10.22 -13.37
N LYS A 169 -32.47 -10.93 -14.49
CA LYS A 169 -31.29 -11.72 -14.79
C LYS A 169 -30.07 -10.83 -15.03
N ALA A 170 -30.22 -9.68 -15.67
CA ALA A 170 -29.17 -8.69 -15.86
C ALA A 170 -28.79 -8.02 -14.53
N GLN A 171 -29.77 -7.68 -13.68
CA GLN A 171 -29.52 -7.20 -12.32
C GLN A 171 -28.89 -8.28 -11.44
N LEU A 172 -29.25 -9.55 -11.64
CA LEU A 172 -28.64 -10.69 -10.95
C LEU A 172 -27.21 -10.95 -11.47
N GLU A 173 -26.96 -10.83 -12.76
CA GLU A 173 -25.64 -10.92 -13.38
C GLU A 173 -24.77 -9.72 -12.98
N GLU A 174 -25.34 -8.53 -12.80
CA GLU A 174 -24.69 -7.33 -12.27
C GLU A 174 -24.40 -7.47 -10.77
N LEU A 175 -25.31 -8.03 -9.97
CA LEU A 175 -25.10 -8.37 -8.57
C LEU A 175 -24.05 -9.48 -8.42
N ILE A 176 -24.06 -10.51 -9.27
CA ILE A 176 -23.05 -11.56 -9.32
C ILE A 176 -21.70 -10.97 -9.76
N SER A 177 -21.68 -10.07 -10.75
CA SER A 177 -20.46 -9.38 -11.21
C SER A 177 -19.92 -8.42 -10.15
N THR A 178 -20.80 -7.72 -9.42
CA THR A 178 -20.43 -6.85 -8.29
C THR A 178 -19.91 -7.67 -7.13
N ALA A 179 -20.56 -8.79 -6.80
CA ALA A 179 -20.10 -9.75 -5.80
C ALA A 179 -18.78 -10.43 -6.20
N GLN A 180 -18.58 -10.74 -7.49
CA GLN A 180 -17.31 -11.25 -8.02
C GLN A 180 -16.23 -10.19 -7.97
N THR A 181 -16.52 -8.94 -8.33
CA THR A 181 -15.59 -7.80 -8.22
C THR A 181 -15.24 -7.50 -6.76
N GLN A 182 -16.21 -7.61 -5.85
CA GLN A 182 -15.97 -7.52 -4.40
C GLN A 182 -15.19 -8.73 -3.89
N GLN A 183 -15.46 -9.95 -4.37
CA GLN A 183 -14.69 -11.14 -4.05
C GLN A 183 -13.26 -11.04 -4.59
N GLU A 184 -13.04 -10.45 -5.77
CA GLU A 184 -11.73 -10.16 -6.35
C GLU A 184 -11.01 -9.04 -5.59
N LYS A 185 -11.73 -8.01 -5.13
CA LYS A 185 -11.18 -6.99 -4.21
C LYS A 185 -10.83 -7.59 -2.86
N ILE A 186 -11.67 -8.45 -2.29
CA ILE A 186 -11.41 -9.21 -1.06
C ILE A 186 -10.24 -10.16 -1.28
N THR A 187 -10.13 -10.82 -2.43
CA THR A 187 -9.01 -11.73 -2.73
C THR A 187 -7.73 -10.94 -2.97
N SER A 188 -7.81 -9.77 -3.60
CA SER A 188 -6.68 -8.84 -3.77
C SER A 188 -6.24 -8.25 -2.44
N GLN A 189 -7.18 -7.87 -1.57
CA GLN A 189 -6.93 -7.38 -0.23
C GLN A 189 -6.48 -8.49 0.71
N GLN A 190 -7.00 -9.72 0.58
CA GLN A 190 -6.51 -10.92 1.26
C GLN A 190 -5.11 -11.27 0.76
N THR A 191 -4.81 -11.08 -0.53
CA THR A 191 -3.45 -11.22 -1.07
C THR A 191 -2.55 -10.10 -0.55
N GLN A 192 -3.04 -8.87 -0.40
CA GLN A 192 -2.28 -7.77 0.23
C GLN A 192 -2.09 -8.00 1.74
N ILE A 193 -3.05 -8.64 2.42
CA ILE A 193 -2.99 -9.08 3.81
C ILE A 193 -2.06 -10.28 3.94
N ASP A 194 -2.09 -11.25 3.03
CA ASP A 194 -1.18 -12.40 2.98
C ASP A 194 0.23 -11.97 2.57
N ASN A 195 0.37 -10.87 1.82
CA ASN A 195 1.64 -10.20 1.60
C ASN A 195 2.08 -9.41 2.84
N ALA A 196 1.17 -8.77 3.58
CA ALA A 196 1.48 -8.06 4.82
C ALA A 196 1.77 -9.02 6.00
N ILE A 197 1.12 -10.19 6.04
CA ILE A 197 1.36 -11.32 6.95
C ILE A 197 2.56 -12.14 6.45
N GLY A 198 2.77 -12.25 5.14
CA GLY A 198 3.95 -12.84 4.52
C GLY A 198 5.22 -11.99 4.73
N ASN A 199 5.06 -10.70 5.02
CA ASN A 199 6.10 -9.83 5.57
C ASN A 199 6.33 -10.06 7.09
N MET A 200 5.63 -11.02 7.70
CA MET A 200 5.80 -11.47 9.08
C MET A 200 6.11 -12.98 9.15
N GLY A 201 7.23 -13.44 8.56
CA GLY A 201 7.83 -14.74 8.93
C GLY A 201 8.51 -15.53 7.80
N ASP A 202 9.78 -15.88 8.03
CA ASP A 202 10.64 -16.85 7.33
C ASP A 202 10.58 -16.93 5.78
N TYR A 203 11.59 -16.34 5.14
CA TYR A 203 11.93 -16.48 3.72
C TYR A 203 13.33 -17.08 3.56
N GLU A 204 13.65 -17.60 2.37
CA GLU A 204 15.04 -17.90 2.00
C GLU A 204 15.45 -17.26 0.68
N ILE A 205 16.72 -16.87 0.60
CA ILE A 205 17.32 -16.32 -0.61
C ILE A 205 17.74 -17.51 -1.49
N VAL A 206 17.11 -17.62 -2.66
CA VAL A 206 17.39 -18.67 -3.65
C VAL A 206 18.60 -18.28 -4.50
N GLN A 207 18.78 -16.99 -4.79
CA GLN A 207 19.86 -16.43 -5.58
C GLN A 207 20.07 -14.94 -5.23
N GLU A 208 21.32 -14.49 -5.12
CA GLU A 208 21.66 -13.12 -4.71
C GLU A 208 21.70 -12.09 -5.86
N ASP A 209 21.81 -12.55 -7.11
CA ASP A 209 21.88 -11.69 -8.30
C ASP A 209 21.36 -12.42 -9.56
N PRO A 210 20.17 -12.04 -10.10
CA PRO A 210 19.18 -11.12 -9.50
C PRO A 210 18.62 -11.69 -8.19
N VAL A 211 18.12 -10.83 -7.31
CA VAL A 211 17.61 -11.28 -6.00
C VAL A 211 16.35 -12.10 -6.21
N GLN A 212 16.45 -13.39 -5.93
CA GLN A 212 15.33 -14.32 -5.98
C GLN A 212 15.08 -14.88 -4.59
N ILE A 213 13.84 -14.76 -4.13
CA ILE A 213 13.42 -15.27 -2.82
C ILE A 213 12.24 -16.21 -2.95
N ARG A 214 12.06 -17.07 -1.95
CA ARG A 214 10.82 -17.83 -1.78
C ARG A 214 10.42 -17.86 -0.32
N PHE A 215 9.13 -17.73 -0.07
CA PHE A 215 8.56 -17.64 1.27
C PHE A 215 8.18 -19.02 1.80
N LYS A 216 8.34 -19.24 3.10
CA LYS A 216 7.95 -20.49 3.74
C LYS A 216 6.43 -20.48 3.99
N LYS A 217 5.73 -21.44 3.39
CA LYS A 217 4.30 -21.67 3.57
C LYS A 217 4.03 -22.20 4.98
N GLY A 218 2.78 -22.05 5.44
CA GLY A 218 2.34 -22.56 6.75
C GLY A 218 2.46 -24.07 6.93
N ASP A 219 2.69 -24.85 5.86
CA ASP A 219 2.98 -26.29 5.90
C ASP A 219 4.48 -26.61 6.05
N GLY A 220 5.34 -25.59 6.16
CA GLY A 220 6.79 -25.70 6.28
C GLY A 220 7.54 -25.85 4.95
N THR A 221 6.85 -25.91 3.81
CA THR A 221 7.46 -25.95 2.47
C THR A 221 7.68 -24.54 1.92
N PHE A 222 8.59 -24.38 0.97
CA PHE A 222 8.80 -23.07 0.33
C PHE A 222 7.89 -22.90 -0.90
N GLY A 223 7.37 -21.68 -1.06
CA GLY A 223 6.57 -21.27 -2.20
C GLY A 223 7.36 -21.06 -3.49
N GLU A 224 6.72 -20.43 -4.46
CA GLU A 224 7.35 -20.12 -5.74
C GLU A 224 8.43 -19.06 -5.58
N THR A 225 9.46 -19.15 -6.43
CA THR A 225 10.56 -18.19 -6.46
C THR A 225 10.08 -16.90 -7.12
N VAL A 226 10.15 -15.80 -6.39
CA VAL A 226 9.84 -14.46 -6.87
C VAL A 226 11.13 -13.77 -7.27
N ASP A 227 11.21 -13.33 -8.52
CA ASP A 227 12.32 -12.50 -9.02
C ASP A 227 12.03 -11.04 -8.67
N LEU A 228 12.84 -10.50 -7.78
CA LEU A 228 12.71 -9.14 -7.29
C LEU A 228 13.53 -8.13 -8.11
N GLY A 229 14.20 -8.59 -9.17
CA GLY A 229 15.07 -7.75 -10.01
C GLY A 229 16.32 -7.25 -9.29
N ASP A 230 16.99 -6.30 -9.93
CA ASP A 230 18.29 -5.72 -9.60
C ASP A 230 18.20 -4.37 -8.84
N GLY A 231 17.00 -3.98 -8.40
CA GLY A 231 16.75 -2.70 -7.71
C GLY A 231 16.98 -2.74 -6.19
N LEU A 232 17.61 -1.70 -5.63
CA LEU A 232 17.80 -1.54 -4.17
C LEU A 232 16.48 -1.58 -3.35
N ALA A 233 15.35 -1.25 -3.98
CA ALA A 233 14.02 -1.29 -3.33
C ALA A 233 13.63 -2.70 -2.89
N SER A 234 14.04 -3.73 -3.63
CA SER A 234 13.71 -5.12 -3.36
C SER A 234 14.57 -5.76 -2.27
N LYS A 235 15.74 -5.18 -1.96
CA LYS A 235 16.53 -5.49 -0.76
C LYS A 235 15.98 -4.81 0.50
N ALA A 236 15.21 -3.73 0.36
CA ALA A 236 14.70 -2.93 1.49
C ALA A 236 13.32 -3.39 2.00
N MET A 237 12.47 -3.96 1.14
CA MET A 237 11.11 -4.40 1.53
C MET A 237 11.09 -5.63 2.46
N VAL A 238 12.21 -6.34 2.61
CA VAL A 238 12.31 -7.60 3.36
C VAL A 238 12.85 -7.40 4.80
N ASN A 239 13.36 -6.21 5.15
CA ASN A 239 14.07 -5.96 6.41
C ASN A 239 13.22 -5.26 7.50
N ALA A 240 12.07 -5.84 7.84
CA ALA A 240 11.36 -5.45 9.07
C ALA A 240 12.12 -5.96 10.31
N GLY A 241 12.94 -5.09 10.91
CA GLY A 241 13.49 -5.31 12.26
C GLY A 241 14.99 -5.56 12.39
N TYR A 242 15.83 -4.91 11.58
CA TYR A 242 17.28 -4.89 11.87
C TYR A 242 17.66 -3.60 12.59
N TYR A 243 18.16 -3.74 13.82
CA TYR A 243 19.06 -2.77 14.44
C TYR A 243 20.30 -2.70 13.53
N THR A 244 20.52 -1.56 12.87
CA THR A 244 21.71 -1.35 12.05
C THR A 244 22.79 -0.72 12.93
N TYR A 245 23.92 -1.42 13.06
CA TYR A 245 25.11 -1.00 13.78
C TYR A 245 25.97 -0.07 12.91
N LYS A 246 26.62 0.91 13.56
CA LYS A 246 27.73 1.83 13.18
C LYS A 246 28.08 2.11 11.69
N ASP A 247 28.46 3.36 11.44
CA ASP A 247 29.06 3.93 10.20
C ASP A 247 28.13 4.32 9.04
N ILE A 248 26.82 4.25 9.24
CA ILE A 248 25.85 4.56 8.18
C ILE A 248 24.96 5.67 8.69
N SER A 249 25.34 6.90 8.32
CA SER A 249 24.33 7.87 7.98
C SER A 249 23.25 7.18 7.16
N TYR A 250 22.03 7.14 7.70
CA TYR A 250 20.98 6.26 7.20
C TYR A 250 20.46 6.73 5.82
N GLY A 251 21.17 6.43 4.74
CA GLY A 251 20.65 6.60 3.38
C GLY A 251 19.68 5.47 3.02
N GLY A 252 18.51 5.43 3.64
CA GLY A 252 17.58 4.29 3.53
C GLY A 252 16.09 4.63 3.72
N SER A 253 15.25 3.61 3.52
CA SER A 253 13.79 3.72 3.50
C SER A 253 13.17 3.98 4.87
N ALA A 254 13.25 5.23 5.36
CA ALA A 254 12.42 5.65 6.47
C ALA A 254 11.01 5.99 5.94
N SER A 255 9.97 5.63 6.69
CA SER A 255 8.58 5.86 6.29
C SER A 255 8.26 7.36 6.42
N ASN A 256 7.13 7.82 5.85
CA ASN A 256 6.60 9.16 6.10
C ASN A 256 6.37 9.47 7.60
N ASN A 257 6.55 8.49 8.49
CA ASN A 257 6.34 8.62 9.93
C ASN A 257 7.62 8.93 10.73
N GLY A 258 8.80 9.01 10.09
CA GLY A 258 10.06 9.33 10.77
C GLY A 258 10.97 8.13 11.02
N ILE A 259 12.06 8.37 11.77
CA ILE A 259 13.04 7.38 12.20
C ILE A 259 12.99 7.28 13.73
N ASP A 260 12.76 6.09 14.28
CA ASP A 260 12.79 5.91 15.73
C ASP A 260 14.22 5.59 16.19
N VAL A 261 14.70 6.32 17.20
CA VAL A 261 15.92 5.94 17.91
C VAL A 261 15.61 4.72 18.76
N ALA A 262 16.37 3.65 18.59
CA ALA A 262 16.12 2.37 19.25
C ALA A 262 17.08 2.12 20.42
N GLU A 263 18.36 2.45 20.21
CA GLU A 263 19.39 2.28 21.22
C GLU A 263 20.47 3.36 21.12
N ILE A 264 21.03 3.74 22.26
CA ILE A 264 22.17 4.65 22.38
C ILE A 264 23.13 4.09 23.43
N ASP A 265 24.38 3.92 23.06
CA ASP A 265 25.44 3.44 23.94
C ASP A 265 26.18 4.60 24.61
N GLY A 266 26.54 4.37 25.87
CA GLY A 266 27.56 5.16 26.54
C GLY A 266 28.93 4.91 25.92
N ALA A 267 29.76 5.95 25.99
CA ALA A 267 31.13 5.95 25.53
C ALA A 267 31.94 6.90 26.42
N TYR A 268 33.27 6.77 26.43
CA TYR A 268 34.14 7.70 27.16
C TYR A 268 35.41 8.06 26.41
N SER A 269 35.89 9.30 26.54
CA SER A 269 37.28 9.63 26.23
C SER A 269 37.93 10.38 27.39
N GLN A 270 39.15 10.02 27.72
CA GLN A 270 39.95 10.73 28.71
C GLN A 270 41.36 10.90 28.16
N VAL A 271 41.88 12.12 28.20
CA VAL A 271 43.27 12.36 27.82
C VAL A 271 44.17 11.78 28.92
N THR A 272 45.20 11.07 28.52
CA THR A 272 46.26 10.59 29.43
C THR A 272 47.61 10.97 28.87
N THR A 273 48.56 11.31 29.73
CA THR A 273 49.94 11.64 29.32
C THR A 273 50.94 10.76 30.04
N ASN A 274 52.10 10.57 29.44
CA ASN A 274 53.24 9.93 30.09
C ASN A 274 54.19 10.95 30.74
N GLY A 275 54.05 12.24 30.42
CA GLY A 275 54.92 13.31 30.92
C GLY A 275 56.16 13.53 30.04
N PHE A 276 56.11 13.14 28.78
CA PHE A 276 57.20 13.25 27.80
C PHE A 276 57.29 14.61 27.11
N GLN A 277 56.22 15.40 27.10
CA GLN A 277 56.25 16.76 26.56
C GLN A 277 57.14 17.65 27.43
N LEU A 278 58.10 18.35 26.81
CA LEU A 278 59.15 19.11 27.51
C LEU A 278 58.99 20.64 27.46
N PHE A 279 57.88 21.17 26.95
CA PHE A 279 57.60 22.61 27.03
C PHE A 279 56.14 22.89 27.33
N ASP A 280 55.89 23.97 28.07
CA ASP A 280 54.56 24.47 28.38
C ASP A 280 54.07 25.41 27.26
N ALA A 281 53.05 24.96 26.51
CA ALA A 281 52.45 25.73 25.44
C ALA A 281 51.75 27.01 25.92
N SER A 282 51.25 27.04 27.16
CA SER A 282 50.53 28.20 27.74
C SER A 282 51.42 29.45 27.81
N LYS A 283 52.74 29.27 27.75
CA LYS A 283 53.72 30.37 27.70
C LYS A 283 53.68 31.17 26.40
N LEU A 284 53.03 30.67 25.36
CA LEU A 284 52.80 31.36 24.10
C LEU A 284 51.30 31.70 23.95
N PRO A 285 50.86 32.92 24.29
CA PRO A 285 49.46 33.29 24.18
C PRO A 285 49.02 33.48 22.73
N THR A 286 47.70 33.42 22.50
CA THR A 286 47.08 33.77 21.21
C THR A 286 47.53 35.16 20.77
N LYS A 287 48.02 35.28 19.53
CA LYS A 287 48.53 36.54 18.98
C LYS A 287 48.24 36.69 17.50
N SER A 288 47.72 37.86 17.13
CA SER A 288 47.57 38.29 15.72
C SER A 288 48.65 39.31 15.36
N GLN A 289 49.41 39.05 14.29
CA GLN A 289 50.46 39.94 13.80
C GLN A 289 50.73 39.70 12.31
N GLY A 290 50.93 40.78 11.55
CA GLY A 290 51.26 40.68 10.12
C GLY A 290 50.17 40.05 9.25
N GLY A 291 48.92 40.03 9.69
CA GLY A 291 47.80 39.39 8.97
C GLY A 291 47.63 37.89 9.24
N ALA A 292 48.52 37.28 10.02
CA ALA A 292 48.34 35.94 10.58
C ALA A 292 47.85 36.02 12.04
N THR A 293 47.09 35.02 12.46
CA THR A 293 46.71 34.80 13.86
C THR A 293 47.16 33.43 14.26
N VAL A 294 47.98 33.35 15.31
CA VAL A 294 48.34 32.10 15.97
C VAL A 294 47.49 32.00 17.23
N THR A 295 46.56 31.06 17.24
CA THR A 295 45.68 30.77 18.37
C THR A 295 46.31 29.67 19.20
N ASN A 296 46.49 29.89 20.50
CA ASN A 296 46.73 28.82 21.45
C ASN A 296 45.37 28.20 21.79
N ASN A 297 45.25 26.89 21.58
CA ASN A 297 43.98 26.18 21.75
C ASN A 297 43.79 25.65 23.19
N ASP A 298 44.70 26.01 24.10
CA ASP A 298 44.71 25.61 25.52
C ASP A 298 44.80 24.09 25.76
N ASP A 299 45.09 23.30 24.72
CA ASP A 299 45.29 21.85 24.75
C ASP A 299 46.74 21.44 24.40
N GLY A 300 47.65 22.41 24.30
CA GLY A 300 49.03 22.23 23.84
C GLY A 300 49.23 22.41 22.34
N SER A 301 48.14 22.51 21.55
CA SER A 301 48.18 22.75 20.11
C SER A 301 48.03 24.25 19.77
N PHE A 302 48.38 24.61 18.53
CA PHE A 302 48.22 25.96 18.02
C PHE A 302 47.56 25.97 16.64
N THR A 303 46.63 26.90 16.41
CA THR A 303 46.00 27.10 15.10
C THR A 303 46.46 28.39 14.45
N ILE A 304 47.12 28.26 13.29
CA ILE A 304 47.52 29.39 12.46
C ILE A 304 46.39 29.66 11.47
N SER A 305 45.90 30.90 11.44
CA SER A 305 44.89 31.40 10.51
C SER A 305 45.33 32.71 9.85
N GLY A 306 44.68 33.07 8.75
CA GLY A 306 45.05 34.19 7.89
C GLY A 306 45.29 33.75 6.44
N SER A 307 45.33 34.72 5.52
CA SER A 307 45.47 34.46 4.09
C SER A 307 46.37 35.49 3.43
N GLY A 308 47.00 35.12 2.31
CA GLY A 308 47.92 35.99 1.58
C GLY A 308 49.30 36.01 2.21
N ASN A 309 50.03 37.12 2.04
CA ASN A 309 51.39 37.27 2.54
C ASN A 309 51.41 38.05 3.86
N LEU A 310 52.37 37.73 4.73
CA LEU A 310 52.62 38.49 5.95
C LEU A 310 52.92 39.96 5.62
N THR A 311 52.16 40.87 6.23
CA THR A 311 52.27 42.32 6.03
C THR A 311 53.31 42.97 6.95
N SER A 312 53.75 42.24 7.98
CA SER A 312 54.87 42.58 8.86
C SER A 312 55.49 41.30 9.40
N ASP A 313 56.68 41.38 9.98
CA ASP A 313 57.27 40.26 10.71
C ASP A 313 56.31 39.83 11.84
N CYS A 314 56.10 38.52 11.97
CA CYS A 314 55.30 37.90 13.00
C CYS A 314 56.24 37.11 13.91
N VAL A 315 56.67 37.72 15.02
CA VAL A 315 57.62 37.12 15.96
C VAL A 315 57.12 37.31 17.39
N PHE A 316 57.06 36.21 18.13
CA PHE A 316 56.86 36.19 19.57
C PHE A 316 57.41 34.90 20.16
N SER A 317 57.91 34.98 21.38
CA SER A 317 58.64 33.90 22.01
C SER A 317 58.55 33.93 23.52
N TYR A 318 58.74 32.78 24.14
CA TYR A 318 58.99 32.65 25.57
C TYR A 318 60.36 31.99 25.77
N THR A 319 61.18 32.56 26.66
CA THR A 319 62.50 32.02 27.02
C THR A 319 62.44 31.54 28.47
N TYR A 320 62.72 30.27 28.66
CA TYR A 320 62.90 29.65 29.97
C TYR A 320 64.22 30.13 30.58
N SER A 321 64.24 30.30 31.90
CA SER A 321 65.49 30.50 32.64
C SER A 321 66.41 29.29 32.49
N HIS A 322 67.69 29.47 32.83
CA HIS A 322 68.66 28.38 32.85
C HIS A 322 68.18 27.21 33.75
N GLU A 323 67.72 27.53 34.96
CA GLU A 323 67.20 26.55 35.92
C GLU A 323 65.96 25.80 35.40
N GLU A 324 65.04 26.49 34.73
CA GLU A 324 63.90 25.81 34.10
C GLU A 324 64.35 24.94 32.93
N THR A 325 65.31 25.40 32.13
CA THR A 325 65.87 24.64 31.01
C THR A 325 66.47 23.32 31.48
N LEU A 326 67.26 23.35 32.57
CA LEU A 326 67.85 22.14 33.16
C LEU A 326 66.82 21.15 33.74
N ARG A 327 65.61 21.62 34.07
CA ARG A 327 64.50 20.74 34.50
C ARG A 327 63.77 20.11 33.32
N LEU A 328 63.74 20.79 32.18
CA LEU A 328 62.99 20.36 30.99
C LEU A 328 63.80 19.42 30.11
N ILE A 329 65.12 19.60 29.97
CA ILE A 329 65.93 18.81 29.04
C ILE A 329 67.20 18.25 29.69
N LYS A 330 67.69 17.13 29.14
CA LYS A 330 68.90 16.41 29.56
C LYS A 330 69.87 16.20 28.39
N SER A 331 71.13 15.91 28.68
CA SER A 331 72.11 15.55 27.64
C SER A 331 71.65 14.30 26.89
N GLY A 332 71.73 14.31 25.56
CA GLY A 332 71.26 13.23 24.70
C GLY A 332 70.57 13.73 23.43
N GLN A 333 69.88 12.84 22.73
CA GLN A 333 69.06 13.22 21.59
C GLN A 333 67.80 13.95 22.06
N ILE A 334 67.44 15.01 21.34
CA ILE A 334 66.18 15.73 21.50
C ILE A 334 65.44 15.73 20.16
N ASN A 335 64.15 15.45 20.22
CA ASN A 335 63.31 15.30 19.05
C ASN A 335 62.18 16.31 19.09
N PHE A 336 61.88 16.88 17.93
CA PHE A 336 60.74 17.75 17.69
C PHE A 336 59.86 17.09 16.65
N LYS A 337 58.56 17.00 16.93
CA LYS A 337 57.58 16.48 15.98
C LYS A 337 56.34 17.33 15.96
N ASN A 338 55.76 17.41 14.78
CA ASN A 338 54.54 18.13 14.46
C ASN A 338 53.84 17.44 13.27
N GLU A 339 52.63 17.86 12.95
CA GLU A 339 51.81 17.27 11.88
C GLU A 339 52.09 17.92 10.52
N MET A 340 52.42 19.21 10.52
CA MET A 340 52.59 19.98 9.29
C MET A 340 53.56 21.16 9.44
N THR A 341 53.99 21.70 8.30
CA THR A 341 54.73 22.97 8.24
C THR A 341 53.76 24.13 8.16
N THR A 342 54.06 25.23 8.87
CA THR A 342 53.21 26.43 8.94
C THR A 342 54.02 27.71 8.75
N LYS A 343 53.33 28.82 8.46
CA LYS A 343 53.92 30.17 8.44
C LYS A 343 52.92 31.17 9.05
N PRO A 344 53.27 31.83 10.17
CA PRO A 344 54.51 31.72 10.95
C PRO A 344 54.78 30.29 11.46
N ASN A 345 56.05 29.89 11.46
CA ASN A 345 56.47 28.55 11.89
C ASN A 345 56.78 28.54 13.38
N PHE A 346 56.55 27.41 14.04
CA PHE A 346 56.98 27.13 15.40
C PHE A 346 58.46 26.72 15.41
N ALA A 347 59.18 27.14 16.44
CA ALA A 347 60.58 26.80 16.65
C ALA A 347 60.92 26.67 18.14
N VAL A 348 61.75 25.68 18.45
CA VAL A 348 62.41 25.48 19.73
C VAL A 348 63.90 25.75 19.55
N GLN A 349 64.47 26.58 20.42
CA GLN A 349 65.86 27.04 20.33
C GLN A 349 66.55 26.86 21.67
N LEU A 350 67.66 26.13 21.73
CA LEU A 350 68.56 26.14 22.89
C LEU A 350 69.71 27.11 22.59
N PHE A 351 69.72 28.25 23.27
CA PHE A 351 70.83 29.19 23.23
C PHE A 351 71.90 28.80 24.25
N TYR A 352 73.16 29.09 23.96
CA TYR A 352 74.33 28.94 24.85
C TYR A 352 75.47 29.85 24.36
N GLU A 353 76.55 29.94 25.12
CA GLU A 353 77.68 30.85 24.91
C GLU A 353 77.24 32.32 24.77
N ASN A 354 76.52 32.87 25.76
CA ASN A 354 75.95 34.23 25.73
C ASN A 354 75.08 34.50 24.48
N ASN A 355 74.23 33.54 24.09
CA ASN A 355 73.44 33.56 22.87
C ASN A 355 74.27 33.59 21.56
N GLY A 356 75.57 33.31 21.62
CA GLY A 356 76.47 33.25 20.46
C GLY A 356 76.30 31.97 19.62
N LYS A 357 75.73 30.91 20.22
CA LYS A 357 75.37 29.67 19.54
C LYS A 357 73.95 29.23 19.86
N MET A 358 73.38 28.42 18.98
CA MET A 358 72.02 27.94 19.08
C MET A 358 71.87 26.54 18.47
N VAL A 359 71.12 25.67 19.13
CA VAL A 359 70.48 24.49 18.51
C VAL A 359 69.05 24.87 18.14
N LEU A 360 68.65 24.70 16.88
CA LEU A 360 67.32 25.03 16.37
C LEU A 360 66.59 23.76 15.95
N LEU A 361 65.36 23.61 16.42
CA LEU A 361 64.38 22.64 15.92
C LEU A 361 63.14 23.42 15.47
N SER A 362 62.63 23.18 14.26
CA SER A 362 61.47 23.97 13.78
C SER A 362 60.62 23.24 12.75
N ASN A 363 59.35 23.65 12.63
CA ASN A 363 58.47 23.18 11.55
C ASN A 363 58.56 24.04 10.27
N ALA A 364 59.64 24.79 10.08
CA ALA A 364 59.77 25.74 8.97
C ALA A 364 59.86 25.05 7.60
N THR A 365 60.57 23.93 7.52
CA THR A 365 60.82 23.17 6.30
C THR A 365 60.29 21.74 6.37
N ASN A 366 60.42 21.08 7.54
CA ASN A 366 59.92 19.74 7.81
C ASN A 366 59.07 19.75 9.08
N PRO A 367 58.03 18.93 9.20
CA PRO A 367 57.22 18.85 10.42
C PRO A 367 57.94 18.13 11.57
N THR A 368 59.06 17.46 11.30
CA THR A 368 59.88 16.76 12.29
C THR A 368 61.33 17.21 12.20
N ASP A 369 62.00 17.29 13.35
CA ASP A 369 63.42 17.68 13.45
C ASP A 369 64.06 17.00 14.66
N SER A 370 65.40 16.89 14.68
CA SER A 370 66.11 16.32 15.83
C SER A 370 67.51 16.87 15.95
N ALA A 371 68.03 16.93 17.17
CA ALA A 371 69.39 17.37 17.45
C ALA A 371 69.99 16.60 18.63
N THR A 372 71.30 16.71 18.80
CA THR A 372 71.99 16.18 19.98
C THR A 372 72.34 17.34 20.93
N ILE A 373 71.82 17.28 22.15
CA ILE A 373 72.20 18.17 23.25
C ILE A 373 73.37 17.53 24.00
N THR A 374 74.46 18.27 24.21
CA THR A 374 75.62 17.79 24.97
C THR A 374 75.60 18.36 26.38
N GLN A 375 76.21 17.64 27.34
CA GLN A 375 76.34 18.14 28.71
C GLN A 375 77.02 19.51 28.79
N ALA A 376 78.03 19.78 27.93
CA ALA A 376 78.70 21.07 27.87
C ALA A 376 77.77 22.24 27.48
N MET A 377 76.73 21.99 26.67
CA MET A 377 75.72 23.01 26.36
C MET A 377 74.84 23.32 27.57
N LEU A 378 74.53 22.32 28.39
CA LEU A 378 73.72 22.45 29.60
C LEU A 378 74.53 23.03 30.77
N ASP A 379 75.82 22.73 30.87
CA ASP A 379 76.70 23.28 31.92
C ASP A 379 77.02 24.77 31.69
N ASP A 380 76.73 25.30 30.50
CA ASP A 380 76.82 26.74 30.24
C ASP A 380 75.74 27.49 31.02
N SER A 381 76.15 28.31 31.99
CA SER A 381 75.28 29.15 32.83
C SER A 381 74.37 30.13 32.06
N THR A 382 74.68 30.38 30.78
CA THR A 382 73.90 31.25 29.89
C THR A 382 72.89 30.47 29.04
N SER A 383 72.86 29.14 29.18
CA SER A 383 71.99 28.30 28.38
C SER A 383 70.53 28.54 28.71
N SER A 384 69.70 28.65 27.68
CA SER A 384 68.27 28.88 27.82
C SER A 384 67.49 28.30 26.65
N LEU A 385 66.41 27.59 26.98
CA LEU A 385 65.45 27.11 26.00
C LEU A 385 64.48 28.24 25.64
N ARG A 386 64.19 28.41 24.36
CA ARG A 386 63.17 29.33 23.85
C ARG A 386 62.20 28.58 22.96
N ILE A 387 60.92 28.83 23.16
CA ILE A 387 59.86 28.46 22.22
C ILE A 387 59.35 29.72 21.53
N SER A 388 59.06 29.64 20.23
CA SER A 388 58.71 30.83 19.45
C SER A 388 57.88 30.51 18.21
N PHE A 389 57.11 31.50 17.78
CA PHE A 389 56.61 31.59 16.41
C PHE A 389 57.34 32.69 15.66
N SER A 390 57.70 32.40 14.41
CA SER A 390 58.42 33.33 13.54
C SER A 390 57.93 33.27 12.10
N GLY A 391 57.75 34.42 11.47
CA GLY A 391 57.53 34.58 10.03
C GLY A 391 58.00 35.96 9.58
N THR A 392 58.58 36.05 8.39
CA THR A 392 59.12 37.30 7.85
C THR A 392 58.12 37.96 6.90
N THR A 393 58.11 39.29 6.88
CA THR A 393 57.32 40.11 5.96
C THR A 393 57.47 39.61 4.51
N GLY A 394 56.34 39.49 3.80
CA GLY A 394 56.29 39.02 2.42
C GLY A 394 56.19 37.50 2.25
N GLN A 395 56.40 36.69 3.30
CA GLN A 395 56.18 35.24 3.23
C GLN A 395 54.68 34.91 3.21
N THR A 396 54.29 33.93 2.40
CA THR A 396 52.90 33.46 2.34
C THR A 396 52.50 32.79 3.64
N ILE A 397 51.36 33.20 4.20
CA ILE A 397 50.75 32.61 5.38
C ILE A 397 50.32 31.19 5.02
N LYS A 398 50.83 30.23 5.78
CA LYS A 398 50.46 28.83 5.66
C LYS A 398 49.71 28.44 6.92
N ALA A 399 48.39 28.55 6.82
CA ALA A 399 47.43 28.22 7.86
C ALA A 399 47.40 26.70 8.14
N GLY A 400 46.95 26.34 9.33
CA GLY A 400 46.86 24.97 9.78
C GLY A 400 46.92 24.87 11.30
N THR A 401 46.39 23.79 11.84
CA THR A 401 46.56 23.43 13.26
C THR A 401 47.80 22.56 13.40
N ILE A 402 48.60 22.84 14.41
CA ILE A 402 49.81 22.12 14.73
C ILE A 402 49.81 21.61 16.16
N LYS A 403 50.33 20.41 16.36
CA LYS A 403 50.55 19.77 17.65
C LYS A 403 52.04 19.58 17.92
N PRO A 404 52.77 20.66 18.24
CA PRO A 404 54.20 20.57 18.49
C PRO A 404 54.48 19.76 19.76
N ILE A 405 55.35 18.76 19.64
CA ILE A 405 55.92 18.03 20.78
C ILE A 405 57.44 18.10 20.74
N LEU A 406 58.03 18.45 21.89
CA LEU A 406 59.45 18.35 22.16
C LEU A 406 59.65 17.22 23.17
N TYR A 407 60.45 16.23 22.84
CA TYR A 407 60.60 15.04 23.68
C TYR A 407 62.00 14.44 23.59
N GLN A 408 62.40 13.78 24.67
CA GLN A 408 63.64 12.97 24.74
C GLN A 408 63.35 11.51 25.09
N ASP A 409 62.20 11.24 25.69
CA ASP A 409 61.67 9.91 25.98
C ASP A 409 60.33 9.73 25.24
N GLY A 410 59.98 8.51 24.83
CA GLY A 410 58.77 8.22 24.04
C GLY A 410 58.97 8.20 22.52
N ASP A 411 57.88 8.10 21.77
CA ASP A 411 57.86 7.93 20.30
C ASP A 411 57.41 9.21 19.55
N GLY A 412 57.19 10.30 20.28
CA GLY A 412 56.68 11.56 19.73
C GLY A 412 55.19 11.51 19.40
N THR A 413 54.42 10.62 20.03
CA THR A 413 52.96 10.78 20.12
C THR A 413 52.66 12.06 20.90
N PHE A 414 51.83 12.93 20.35
CA PHE A 414 51.54 14.23 20.96
C PHE A 414 50.83 14.06 22.30
N GLU A 415 51.27 14.81 23.30
CA GLU A 415 50.61 14.99 24.58
C GLU A 415 50.84 16.42 25.09
N PRO A 416 49.89 16.98 25.87
CA PRO A 416 50.07 18.28 26.52
C PRO A 416 51.15 18.22 27.61
N PHE A 417 51.65 19.39 27.99
CA PHE A 417 52.66 19.51 29.04
C PHE A 417 52.06 19.27 30.43
N THR A 418 52.61 18.29 31.13
CA THR A 418 52.18 17.87 32.47
C THR A 418 53.34 17.85 33.46
N GLY A 419 54.27 18.81 33.32
CA GLY A 419 55.37 19.00 34.27
C GLY A 419 56.40 17.86 34.30
N GLY A 420 56.39 16.96 33.32
CA GLY A 420 57.24 15.78 33.31
C GLY A 420 56.65 14.57 34.07
N ILE A 421 55.38 14.63 34.45
CA ILE A 421 54.70 13.59 35.25
C ILE A 421 53.53 13.01 34.46
N ALA A 422 53.35 11.69 34.51
CA ALA A 422 52.21 11.04 33.88
C ALA A 422 50.87 11.54 34.47
N SER A 423 49.87 11.73 33.60
CA SER A 423 48.55 12.31 33.92
C SER A 423 47.44 11.34 33.50
N PRO A 424 46.34 11.17 34.27
CA PRO A 424 45.92 11.99 35.41
C PRO A 424 46.75 11.79 36.68
N ASN A 425 47.08 12.91 37.32
CA ASN A 425 47.67 12.98 38.67
C ASN A 425 47.10 14.21 39.41
N PRO A 426 47.32 14.37 40.73
CA PRO A 426 46.74 15.50 41.48
C PRO A 426 47.15 16.90 41.00
N GLU A 427 48.33 17.06 40.39
CA GLU A 427 48.79 18.35 39.84
C GLU A 427 48.22 18.61 38.44
N TYR A 428 47.94 17.54 37.68
CA TYR A 428 47.43 17.59 36.32
C TYR A 428 46.22 16.66 36.18
N PRO A 429 45.03 17.08 36.63
CA PRO A 429 43.82 16.29 36.46
C PRO A 429 43.40 16.20 35.00
N GLN A 430 42.67 15.13 34.65
CA GLN A 430 42.10 14.90 33.33
C GLN A 430 40.63 14.54 33.47
N GLU A 431 39.74 15.43 33.05
CA GLU A 431 38.31 15.15 33.06
C GLU A 431 37.94 14.20 31.91
N PRO A 432 37.27 13.07 32.20
CA PRO A 432 36.72 12.24 31.15
C PRO A 432 35.49 12.91 30.52
N LYS A 433 35.42 12.85 29.19
CA LYS A 433 34.23 13.19 28.43
C LYS A 433 33.38 11.95 28.24
N PHE A 434 32.07 12.10 28.38
CA PHE A 434 31.07 11.04 28.21
C PHE A 434 30.01 11.48 27.21
N VAL A 435 29.09 10.59 26.87
CA VAL A 435 28.04 10.87 25.88
C VAL A 435 26.96 11.78 26.48
N GLY A 436 26.75 12.93 25.83
CA GLY A 436 25.81 13.96 26.23
C GLY A 436 26.53 15.22 26.71
N ASP A 437 26.12 16.37 26.18
CA ASP A 437 26.76 17.65 26.44
C ASP A 437 26.01 18.38 27.56
N TYR A 438 26.73 18.83 28.59
CA TYR A 438 26.08 19.51 29.70
C TYR A 438 25.55 20.89 29.29
N ASN A 439 24.24 21.07 29.39
CA ASN A 439 23.57 22.33 29.10
C ASN A 439 23.32 23.09 30.41
N GLU A 440 24.02 24.21 30.60
CA GLU A 440 23.90 25.04 31.81
C GLU A 440 22.48 25.59 32.02
N GLY A 441 21.74 25.87 30.94
CA GLY A 441 20.40 26.44 30.98
C GLY A 441 19.34 25.46 31.45
N THR A 442 19.45 24.19 31.03
CA THR A 442 18.49 23.13 31.39
C THR A 442 18.96 22.29 32.58
N GLN A 443 20.25 22.38 32.95
CA GLN A 443 20.90 21.53 33.94
C GLN A 443 20.75 20.03 33.61
N LYS A 444 20.80 19.72 32.31
CA LYS A 444 20.70 18.36 31.76
C LYS A 444 21.87 18.11 30.81
N TYR A 445 22.04 16.85 30.45
CA TYR A 445 22.94 16.44 29.38
C TYR A 445 22.13 16.24 28.12
N ASP A 446 22.42 17.03 27.09
CA ASP A 446 21.74 17.01 25.82
C ASP A 446 22.46 16.05 24.87
N ILE A 447 21.71 15.14 24.25
CA ILE A 447 22.16 14.34 23.11
C ILE A 447 21.38 14.85 21.90
N ASP A 448 22.08 15.53 21.00
CA ASP A 448 21.47 16.11 19.82
C ASP A 448 21.44 15.09 18.69
N PHE A 449 20.28 14.95 18.06
CA PHE A 449 20.10 14.17 16.83
C PHE A 449 19.90 15.15 15.70
N MET A 450 20.79 15.11 14.71
CA MET A 450 20.72 15.98 13.55
C MET A 450 20.20 15.20 12.36
N THR A 451 19.25 15.77 11.61
CA THR A 451 18.72 15.18 10.39
C THR A 451 18.82 16.16 9.21
N SER A 452 19.22 15.69 8.03
CA SER A 452 19.38 16.54 6.83
C SER A 452 18.06 16.77 6.10
N GLY A 453 17.77 18.02 5.72
CA GLY A 453 16.72 18.31 4.74
C GLY A 453 16.98 17.64 3.37
N LYS A 454 15.96 17.63 2.50
CA LYS A 454 15.99 16.90 1.21
C LYS A 454 17.11 17.32 0.27
N ASN A 455 17.45 18.61 0.28
CA ASN A 455 18.50 19.18 -0.54
C ASN A 455 19.77 19.35 0.28
N LEU A 456 20.88 18.77 -0.17
CA LEU A 456 22.21 18.91 0.43
C LEU A 456 22.96 20.15 -0.07
N PHE A 457 22.46 20.80 -1.13
CA PHE A 457 23.11 21.95 -1.75
C PHE A 457 22.59 23.28 -1.18
N ASN A 458 23.40 23.91 -0.34
CA ASN A 458 23.10 25.26 0.14
C ASN A 458 23.61 26.29 -0.86
N ILE A 459 22.76 26.74 -1.79
CA ILE A 459 23.10 27.75 -2.79
C ILE A 459 23.53 29.09 -2.20
N ASN A 460 23.05 29.43 -1.00
CA ASN A 460 23.45 30.66 -0.29
C ASN A 460 24.68 30.45 0.60
N GLY A 461 25.20 29.23 0.67
CA GLY A 461 26.43 28.89 1.37
C GLY A 461 27.68 29.18 0.53
N ASN A 462 28.78 28.52 0.90
CA ASN A 462 30.02 28.64 0.12
C ASN A 462 29.96 27.80 -1.16
N VAL A 463 29.62 28.45 -2.28
CA VAL A 463 29.57 27.86 -3.64
C VAL A 463 30.81 28.16 -4.48
N ASN A 464 31.93 28.46 -3.81
CA ASN A 464 33.14 29.03 -4.40
C ASN A 464 34.38 28.16 -4.12
N VAL A 465 34.24 26.84 -4.22
CA VAL A 465 35.33 25.87 -4.07
C VAL A 465 35.70 25.29 -5.44
N ASP A 466 36.97 25.37 -5.81
CA ASP A 466 37.49 24.79 -7.04
C ASP A 466 37.47 23.26 -6.98
N GLY A 467 36.82 22.62 -7.95
CA GLY A 467 36.68 21.17 -7.96
C GLY A 467 38.00 20.41 -8.06
N TYR A 468 38.98 20.96 -8.80
CA TYR A 468 40.26 20.30 -9.06
C TYR A 468 41.24 20.42 -7.89
N SER A 469 41.37 21.60 -7.30
CA SER A 469 42.33 21.86 -6.21
C SER A 469 41.71 21.78 -4.82
N LYS A 470 40.37 21.85 -4.73
CA LYS A 470 39.59 21.99 -3.48
C LYS A 470 39.88 23.29 -2.73
N GLU A 471 40.55 24.24 -3.37
CA GLU A 471 40.85 25.56 -2.81
C GLU A 471 39.69 26.54 -3.00
N GLN A 472 39.62 27.54 -2.12
CA GLN A 472 38.67 28.63 -2.22
C GLN A 472 38.96 29.50 -3.47
N LYS A 473 37.91 29.83 -4.21
CA LYS A 473 37.87 30.80 -5.32
C LYS A 473 36.83 31.88 -5.04
N THR A 474 36.68 32.83 -5.95
CA THR A 474 35.69 33.92 -5.90
C THR A 474 35.13 34.18 -7.29
N THR A 475 34.74 33.12 -7.99
CA THR A 475 34.32 33.17 -9.39
C THR A 475 32.80 33.12 -9.57
N ASN A 476 32.11 32.40 -8.68
CA ASN A 476 30.65 32.31 -8.70
C ASN A 476 30.03 33.43 -7.88
N THR A 477 28.88 33.94 -8.34
CA THR A 477 28.05 34.90 -7.62
C THR A 477 26.65 34.32 -7.46
N VAL A 478 25.95 34.67 -6.38
CA VAL A 478 24.59 34.18 -6.11
C VAL A 478 23.70 35.36 -5.80
N GLU A 479 22.57 35.44 -6.49
CA GLU A 479 21.54 36.45 -6.26
C GLU A 479 20.16 35.79 -6.39
N ASN A 480 19.31 35.95 -5.37
CA ASN A 480 17.93 35.43 -5.35
C ASN A 480 17.83 33.94 -5.75
N GLY A 481 18.72 33.09 -5.23
CA GLY A 481 18.72 31.65 -5.53
C GLY A 481 19.19 31.29 -6.95
N VAL A 482 19.86 32.21 -7.64
CA VAL A 482 20.47 31.97 -8.95
C VAL A 482 21.98 32.07 -8.83
N LEU A 483 22.68 31.00 -9.17
CA LEU A 483 24.13 30.93 -9.23
C LEU A 483 24.60 31.36 -10.63
N THR A 484 25.25 32.52 -10.71
CA THR A 484 25.93 32.96 -11.93
C THR A 484 27.38 32.49 -11.91
N CYS A 485 27.72 31.61 -12.85
CA CYS A 485 29.01 30.97 -12.98
C CYS A 485 29.92 31.71 -13.96
N ASN A 486 30.97 32.37 -13.47
CA ASN A 486 31.94 33.07 -14.31
C ASN A 486 33.20 32.25 -14.60
N VAL A 487 33.07 30.93 -14.60
CA VAL A 487 34.15 29.98 -14.88
C VAL A 487 34.00 29.45 -16.30
N ASN A 488 35.04 29.57 -17.12
CA ASN A 488 35.11 28.96 -18.45
C ASN A 488 35.84 27.62 -18.37
N SER A 489 35.15 26.51 -18.70
CA SER A 489 35.69 25.16 -18.64
C SER A 489 36.81 24.89 -19.65
N ALA A 490 37.00 25.74 -20.66
CA ALA A 490 38.11 25.64 -21.61
C ALA A 490 39.45 26.08 -21.01
N THR A 491 39.41 26.90 -19.95
CA THR A 491 40.61 27.52 -19.35
C THR A 491 40.71 27.29 -17.84
N ALA A 492 39.66 26.77 -17.20
CA ALA A 492 39.58 26.57 -15.76
C ALA A 492 38.73 25.33 -15.41
N HIS A 493 38.79 24.89 -14.16
CA HIS A 493 37.99 23.80 -13.62
C HIS A 493 36.71 24.33 -12.98
N GLY A 494 35.67 23.48 -12.90
CA GLY A 494 34.39 23.88 -12.33
C GLY A 494 34.53 24.30 -10.87
N VAL A 495 33.74 25.30 -10.47
CA VAL A 495 33.70 25.84 -9.11
C VAL A 495 32.30 25.67 -8.55
N GLY A 496 32.18 25.27 -7.29
CA GLY A 496 30.88 25.10 -6.63
C GLY A 496 31.00 24.81 -5.14
N GLN A 497 30.12 23.97 -4.61
CA GLN A 497 30.05 23.69 -3.17
C GLN A 497 30.74 22.38 -2.82
N ARG A 498 31.47 22.40 -1.70
CA ARG A 498 32.09 21.22 -1.10
C ARG A 498 31.15 20.59 -0.09
N LEU A 499 30.92 19.28 -0.20
CA LEU A 499 30.04 18.47 0.62
C LEU A 499 30.85 17.36 1.31
N TYR A 500 30.50 17.08 2.55
CA TYR A 500 31.20 16.12 3.40
C TYR A 500 30.31 14.95 3.82
N GLY A 501 30.93 13.86 4.29
CA GLY A 501 30.21 12.71 4.87
C GLY A 501 29.42 11.90 3.83
N LEU A 502 29.90 11.85 2.59
CA LEU A 502 29.22 11.19 1.47
C LEU A 502 29.85 9.84 1.08
N LYS A 503 30.95 9.40 1.70
CA LYS A 503 31.61 8.15 1.33
C LYS A 503 30.66 6.96 1.43
N GLY A 504 30.61 6.17 0.37
CA GLY A 504 29.73 5.00 0.23
C GLY A 504 28.29 5.34 -0.14
N LYS A 505 27.89 6.62 -0.17
CA LYS A 505 26.50 7.04 -0.45
C LYS A 505 26.28 7.30 -1.93
N THR A 506 25.10 6.96 -2.42
CA THR A 506 24.65 7.32 -3.78
C THR A 506 23.91 8.66 -3.75
N ILE A 507 24.31 9.59 -4.62
CA ILE A 507 23.67 10.90 -4.78
C ILE A 507 23.22 11.12 -6.24
N SER A 508 22.28 12.05 -6.39
CA SER A 508 21.89 12.66 -7.65
C SER A 508 21.95 14.18 -7.54
N VAL A 509 22.33 14.84 -8.63
CA VAL A 509 22.43 16.30 -8.71
C VAL A 509 21.59 16.77 -9.88
N SER A 510 20.75 17.78 -9.69
CA SER A 510 20.00 18.42 -10.78
C SER A 510 20.02 19.93 -10.68
N ALA A 511 19.82 20.59 -11.81
CA ALA A 511 19.69 22.04 -11.91
C ALA A 511 18.92 22.41 -13.18
N LYS A 512 18.58 23.69 -13.31
CA LYS A 512 18.09 24.31 -14.54
C LYS A 512 18.97 25.47 -14.96
N LEU A 513 19.01 25.78 -16.25
CA LEU A 513 19.67 26.98 -16.78
C LEU A 513 18.66 28.12 -16.92
N LYS A 514 18.99 29.29 -16.38
CA LYS A 514 18.23 30.53 -16.57
C LYS A 514 18.75 31.36 -17.74
N SER A 515 20.06 31.31 -17.98
CA SER A 515 20.74 32.03 -19.05
C SER A 515 22.07 31.35 -19.36
N LEU A 516 22.50 31.41 -20.63
CA LEU A 516 23.83 30.96 -21.04
C LEU A 516 24.90 32.05 -20.94
N GLY A 517 24.52 33.31 -20.71
CA GLY A 517 25.45 34.43 -20.77
C GLY A 517 26.18 34.49 -22.11
N GLU A 518 27.52 34.48 -22.07
CA GLU A 518 28.39 34.43 -23.25
C GLU A 518 28.77 33.00 -23.66
N ALA A 519 28.30 31.98 -22.94
CA ALA A 519 28.70 30.60 -23.12
C ALA A 519 27.83 29.85 -24.15
N THR A 520 28.35 28.74 -24.64
CA THR A 520 27.62 27.85 -25.56
C THR A 520 26.80 26.78 -24.83
N LEU A 521 27.15 26.44 -23.58
CA LEU A 521 26.49 25.42 -22.76
C LEU A 521 26.82 25.60 -21.28
N GLY A 522 25.95 25.11 -20.40
CA GLY A 522 26.20 25.01 -18.96
C GLY A 522 26.63 23.60 -18.56
N ASN A 523 27.67 23.48 -17.75
CA ASN A 523 28.19 22.22 -17.23
C ASN A 523 27.97 22.10 -15.71
N MET A 524 27.69 20.88 -15.29
CA MET A 524 27.62 20.43 -13.91
C MET A 524 28.60 19.26 -13.73
N TYR A 525 29.39 19.27 -12.66
CA TYR A 525 30.45 18.30 -12.38
C TYR A 525 30.38 17.75 -10.95
N ILE A 526 30.86 16.52 -10.77
CA ILE A 526 31.20 15.98 -9.45
C ILE A 526 32.70 15.67 -9.39
N TYR A 527 33.37 16.18 -8.35
CA TYR A 527 34.78 15.93 -8.04
C TYR A 527 34.93 15.22 -6.70
N GLU A 528 35.63 14.09 -6.64
CA GLU A 528 35.84 13.30 -5.41
C GLU A 528 37.20 13.48 -4.74
N SER A 529 38.19 13.90 -5.51
CA SER A 529 39.56 14.13 -5.06
C SER A 529 40.09 15.35 -5.79
N SER A 530 41.22 15.87 -5.35
CA SER A 530 41.96 16.80 -6.21
C SER A 530 42.26 16.11 -7.55
N GLY A 531 42.07 16.81 -8.67
CA GLY A 531 42.20 16.22 -10.01
C GLY A 531 40.98 16.40 -10.93
N THR A 532 40.85 15.54 -11.93
CA THR A 532 39.78 15.60 -12.93
C THR A 532 38.42 15.24 -12.33
N TYR A 533 37.35 15.83 -12.89
CA TYR A 533 35.97 15.46 -12.52
C TYR A 533 35.70 13.99 -12.83
N LYS A 534 34.76 13.39 -12.10
CA LYS A 534 34.37 11.98 -12.24
C LYS A 534 33.18 11.80 -13.17
N VAL A 535 32.23 12.73 -13.08
CA VAL A 535 31.03 12.74 -13.92
C VAL A 535 30.65 14.16 -14.26
N VAL A 536 30.07 14.33 -15.44
CA VAL A 536 29.60 15.61 -15.99
C VAL A 536 28.21 15.43 -16.58
N SER A 537 27.38 16.45 -16.41
CA SER A 537 26.16 16.65 -17.19
C SER A 537 26.17 18.06 -17.76
N ASN A 538 25.66 18.24 -18.96
CA ASN A 538 25.62 19.54 -19.62
C ASN A 538 24.33 19.72 -20.41
N THR A 539 23.94 20.98 -20.62
CA THR A 539 22.78 21.32 -21.43
C THR A 539 22.94 22.70 -22.05
N THR A 540 22.19 22.93 -23.12
CA THR A 540 21.96 24.25 -23.72
C THR A 540 20.51 24.71 -23.53
N ALA A 541 19.63 23.82 -23.08
CA ALA A 541 18.21 24.09 -22.91
C ALA A 541 17.98 24.92 -21.64
N LEU A 542 17.32 26.06 -21.81
CA LEU A 542 16.88 26.91 -20.70
C LEU A 542 15.62 26.32 -20.06
N ASP A 543 15.44 26.62 -18.77
CA ASP A 543 14.29 26.25 -17.95
C ASP A 543 13.95 24.74 -17.94
N THR A 544 14.92 23.90 -18.33
CA THR A 544 14.78 22.46 -18.43
C THR A 544 15.71 21.79 -17.43
N VAL A 545 15.20 20.83 -16.66
CA VAL A 545 16.01 20.08 -15.70
C VAL A 545 17.02 19.23 -16.45
N PHE A 546 18.27 19.31 -16.03
CA PHE A 546 19.33 18.39 -16.41
C PHE A 546 20.04 17.91 -15.14
N ALA A 547 20.48 16.65 -15.16
CA ALA A 547 20.90 15.97 -13.95
C ALA A 547 22.10 15.05 -14.18
N ILE A 548 22.80 14.77 -13.08
CA ILE A 548 23.69 13.64 -12.88
C ILE A 548 22.95 12.69 -11.94
N ASN A 549 22.68 11.47 -12.39
CA ASN A 549 21.96 10.46 -11.61
C ASN A 549 22.90 9.34 -11.20
N ASN A 550 22.59 8.71 -10.07
CA ASN A 550 23.19 7.44 -9.66
C ASN A 550 24.71 7.50 -9.49
N TYR A 551 25.20 8.52 -8.79
CA TYR A 551 26.62 8.66 -8.50
C TYR A 551 26.94 8.16 -7.09
N THR A 552 27.68 7.04 -6.96
CA THR A 552 28.13 6.53 -5.66
C THR A 552 29.48 7.14 -5.27
N CYS A 553 29.46 7.98 -4.25
CA CYS A 553 30.63 8.68 -3.72
C CYS A 553 31.63 7.70 -3.09
N GLN A 554 32.89 7.77 -3.51
CA GLN A 554 33.98 6.93 -2.98
C GLN A 554 34.75 7.58 -1.83
N THR A 555 34.53 8.88 -1.61
CA THR A 555 35.21 9.69 -0.59
C THR A 555 34.21 10.60 0.13
N ASP A 556 34.63 11.13 1.28
CA ASP A 556 33.88 12.16 2.02
C ASP A 556 34.17 13.58 1.53
N ASP A 557 34.90 13.76 0.43
CA ASP A 557 35.32 15.08 -0.04
C ASP A 557 34.79 15.34 -1.46
N ILE A 558 33.51 15.65 -1.53
CA ILE A 558 32.81 15.84 -2.80
C ILE A 558 32.70 17.32 -3.10
N VAL A 559 32.97 17.74 -4.35
CA VAL A 559 32.61 19.08 -4.82
C VAL A 559 31.62 18.94 -5.98
N VAL A 560 30.43 19.49 -5.78
CA VAL A 560 29.42 19.69 -6.83
C VAL A 560 29.67 21.06 -7.44
N ALA A 561 30.15 21.07 -8.68
CA ALA A 561 30.72 22.24 -9.33
C ALA A 561 30.03 22.59 -10.65
N PHE A 562 30.10 23.86 -11.01
CA PHE A 562 29.50 24.41 -12.22
C PHE A 562 30.56 25.11 -13.07
N ALA A 563 30.42 25.03 -14.39
CA ALA A 563 31.23 25.80 -15.33
C ALA A 563 30.46 26.14 -16.61
N SER A 564 30.90 27.19 -17.30
CA SER A 564 30.43 27.59 -18.61
C SER A 564 31.30 26.97 -19.71
N GLY A 565 30.70 26.50 -20.81
CA GLY A 565 31.47 26.06 -21.99
C GLY A 565 31.69 27.21 -22.97
N ASN A 566 32.95 27.51 -23.32
CA ASN A 566 33.34 28.52 -24.33
C ASN A 566 32.80 29.94 -24.08
N GLY A 567 32.78 30.38 -22.83
CA GLY A 567 32.32 31.71 -22.41
C GLY A 567 32.17 31.79 -20.90
N THR A 568 31.53 32.84 -20.39
CA THR A 568 31.23 33.01 -18.96
C THR A 568 29.81 33.52 -18.74
N GLY A 569 29.34 33.49 -17.49
CA GLY A 569 28.06 34.09 -17.10
C GLY A 569 26.85 33.16 -17.22
N VAL A 570 27.05 31.84 -17.33
CA VAL A 570 25.92 30.89 -17.27
C VAL A 570 25.24 30.98 -15.91
N GLN A 571 23.91 31.02 -15.90
CA GLN A 571 23.10 31.11 -14.70
C GLN A 571 22.37 29.80 -14.42
N PHE A 572 22.62 29.21 -13.26
CA PHE A 572 22.01 27.98 -12.76
C PHE A 572 21.03 28.31 -11.62
N TYR A 573 19.90 27.62 -11.58
CA TYR A 573 18.90 27.73 -10.51
C TYR A 573 18.21 26.38 -10.30
N ASP A 574 17.36 26.27 -9.28
CA ASP A 574 16.73 25.01 -8.86
C ASP A 574 17.78 23.89 -8.64
N ILE A 575 18.90 24.25 -8.02
CA ILE A 575 20.02 23.32 -7.79
C ILE A 575 19.63 22.39 -6.63
N MET A 576 19.53 21.11 -6.94
CA MET A 576 19.18 20.04 -6.00
C MET A 576 20.33 19.03 -5.94
N VAL A 577 20.83 18.73 -4.74
CA VAL A 577 21.65 17.55 -4.48
C VAL A 577 20.88 16.68 -3.51
N ASN A 578 20.53 15.46 -3.91
CA ASN A 578 19.73 14.55 -3.11
C ASN A 578 20.39 13.18 -2.99
N TYR A 579 20.12 12.46 -1.90
CA TYR A 579 20.44 11.03 -1.82
C TYR A 579 19.59 10.21 -2.79
N GLY A 580 20.17 9.14 -3.32
CA GLY A 580 19.50 8.17 -4.18
C GLY A 580 19.93 8.21 -5.65
N ALA A 581 19.52 7.17 -6.38
CA ALA A 581 19.93 6.92 -7.76
C ALA A 581 19.28 7.85 -8.80
N LYS A 582 18.25 8.61 -8.42
CA LYS A 582 17.50 9.48 -9.32
C LYS A 582 17.33 10.88 -8.71
N PHE A 583 17.48 11.90 -9.54
CA PHE A 583 17.11 13.26 -9.19
C PHE A 583 15.61 13.36 -8.92
N VAL A 584 15.25 14.33 -8.10
CA VAL A 584 13.87 14.61 -7.71
C VAL A 584 13.52 16.07 -7.91
N ASP A 585 12.25 16.40 -7.69
CA ASP A 585 11.78 17.77 -7.79
C ASP A 585 12.54 18.69 -6.82
N TYR A 586 12.79 19.90 -7.29
CA TYR A 586 13.58 20.87 -6.55
C TYR A 586 12.85 21.32 -5.28
N GLU A 587 13.59 21.28 -4.15
CA GLU A 587 13.24 21.96 -2.92
C GLU A 587 14.43 22.80 -2.42
N PRO A 588 14.18 23.95 -1.77
CA PRO A 588 15.25 24.78 -1.23
C PRO A 588 15.97 24.05 -0.09
N PHE A 589 17.24 24.38 0.11
CA PHE A 589 18.01 23.93 1.27
C PHE A 589 17.39 24.49 2.57
N THR A 590 16.99 23.60 3.48
CA THR A 590 16.38 23.95 4.78
C THR A 590 17.33 23.81 5.96
N GLY A 591 18.57 23.32 5.75
CA GLY A 591 19.52 23.08 6.84
C GLY A 591 19.41 21.68 7.44
N PHE A 592 20.04 21.52 8.60
CA PHE A 592 19.88 20.35 9.46
C PHE A 592 18.83 20.68 10.52
N GLU A 593 17.89 19.76 10.75
CA GLU A 593 17.00 19.83 11.91
C GLU A 593 17.68 19.14 13.09
N THR A 594 17.47 19.65 14.30
CA THR A 594 18.06 19.08 15.52
C THR A 594 16.94 18.71 16.49
N THR A 595 16.97 17.45 16.95
CA THR A 595 16.07 16.92 17.96
C THR A 595 16.90 16.48 19.16
N THR A 596 16.61 16.98 20.36
CA THR A 596 17.46 16.76 21.54
C THR A 596 16.82 15.79 22.52
N VAL A 597 17.60 14.82 23.01
CA VAL A 597 17.25 13.99 24.17
C VAL A 597 17.95 14.54 25.40
N GLN A 598 17.18 14.80 26.46
CA GLN A 598 17.72 15.34 27.70
C GLN A 598 17.88 14.25 28.76
N LEU A 599 19.08 14.13 29.31
CA LEU A 599 19.43 13.15 30.33
C LEU A 599 19.77 13.82 31.65
N ASN A 600 19.49 13.13 32.77
CA ASN A 600 19.91 13.57 34.10
C ASN A 600 21.41 13.41 34.33
N GLN A 601 22.03 12.47 33.62
CA GLN A 601 23.44 12.10 33.70
C GLN A 601 23.91 11.68 32.30
N PRO A 602 25.18 11.90 31.94
CA PRO A 602 25.70 11.48 30.64
C PRO A 602 25.73 9.95 30.57
N LEU A 603 25.72 9.36 29.37
CA LEU A 603 25.93 7.92 29.20
C LEU A 603 27.43 7.65 29.21
N ARG A 604 27.87 6.81 30.15
CA ARG A 604 29.27 6.55 30.44
C ARG A 604 29.69 5.16 29.97
N GLU A 605 30.98 5.01 29.72
CA GLU A 605 31.63 3.71 29.50
C GLU A 605 32.93 3.64 30.30
N LEU A 606 33.33 2.42 30.67
CA LEU A 606 34.59 2.11 31.35
C LEU A 606 35.57 1.41 30.40
N PRO A 607 36.88 1.40 30.70
CA PRO A 607 37.90 0.76 29.86
C PRO A 607 37.70 -0.74 29.56
N ASN A 608 36.87 -1.45 30.34
CA ASN A 608 36.50 -2.85 30.09
C ASN A 608 35.31 -3.02 29.12
N GLY A 609 34.76 -1.93 28.58
CA GLY A 609 33.57 -1.92 27.71
C GLY A 609 32.24 -1.97 28.46
N VAL A 610 32.26 -1.85 29.80
CA VAL A 610 31.01 -1.72 30.56
C VAL A 610 30.45 -0.32 30.39
N LYS A 611 29.23 -0.24 29.86
CA LYS A 611 28.60 1.03 29.47
C LYS A 611 27.16 1.17 29.95
N ASP A 612 26.78 2.40 30.21
CA ASP A 612 25.39 2.81 30.29
C ASP A 612 24.77 2.62 28.89
N THR A 613 23.51 2.18 28.80
CA THR A 613 22.80 2.04 27.52
C THR A 613 21.40 2.63 27.64
N ILE A 614 20.84 3.13 26.54
CA ILE A 614 19.41 3.41 26.44
C ILE A 614 18.88 2.46 25.39
N GLU A 615 17.94 1.58 25.75
CA GLU A 615 17.37 0.59 24.82
C GLU A 615 15.85 0.63 24.92
N ASN A 616 15.17 0.88 23.79
CA ASN A 616 13.71 0.94 23.70
C ASN A 616 13.06 1.86 24.79
N GLY A 617 13.67 3.02 25.03
CA GLY A 617 13.21 4.00 26.02
C GLY A 617 13.59 3.67 27.48
N VAL A 618 14.44 2.67 27.71
CA VAL A 618 14.94 2.32 29.06
C VAL A 618 16.43 2.62 29.15
N GLY A 619 16.78 3.65 29.91
CA GLY A 619 18.18 3.95 30.27
C GLY A 619 18.66 3.03 31.38
N THR A 620 19.61 2.15 31.09
CA THR A 620 20.29 1.28 32.06
C THR A 620 21.66 1.85 32.41
N ARG A 621 21.84 2.21 33.68
CA ARG A 621 23.11 2.70 34.23
C ARG A 621 23.91 1.55 34.81
N ARG A 622 25.10 1.33 34.28
CA ARG A 622 26.07 0.32 34.72
C ARG A 622 27.33 0.96 35.31
N VAL A 623 27.53 2.26 35.04
CA VAL A 623 28.66 3.03 35.54
C VAL A 623 28.20 4.00 36.62
N GLY A 624 28.77 3.89 37.81
CA GLY A 624 28.58 4.82 38.92
C GLY A 624 29.56 5.98 38.86
N CYS A 625 29.25 7.06 39.58
CA CYS A 625 30.16 8.19 39.78
C CYS A 625 30.07 8.61 41.24
N VAL A 626 31.23 8.83 41.88
CA VAL A 626 31.32 9.37 43.23
C VAL A 626 32.37 10.47 43.30
N ASP A 627 32.18 11.40 44.25
CA ASP A 627 33.22 12.32 44.69
C ASP A 627 34.03 11.66 45.81
N LEU A 628 35.33 11.53 45.63
CA LEU A 628 36.19 10.89 46.62
C LEU A 628 36.30 11.71 47.92
N GLY A 629 36.05 13.02 47.88
CA GLY A 629 36.03 13.87 49.09
C GLY A 629 34.86 13.60 50.03
N ASP A 630 33.80 12.93 49.55
CA ASP A 630 32.61 12.61 50.37
C ASP A 630 32.86 11.48 51.38
N PHE A 631 33.98 10.76 51.24
CA PHE A 631 34.28 9.59 52.04
C PHE A 631 35.28 9.87 53.17
N ASP A 632 35.17 9.10 54.24
CA ASP A 632 36.21 8.99 55.25
C ASP A 632 37.21 7.89 54.85
N TYR A 633 38.47 8.12 55.17
CA TYR A 633 39.58 7.26 54.76
C TYR A 633 40.24 6.57 55.95
N THR A 634 40.60 5.31 55.74
CA THR A 634 41.39 4.51 56.69
C THR A 634 42.81 4.35 56.15
N ASP A 635 43.79 4.35 57.05
CA ASP A 635 45.20 4.16 56.71
C ASP A 635 45.45 2.83 56.02
N TYR A 636 46.19 2.89 54.91
CA TYR A 636 46.71 1.75 54.17
C TYR A 636 48.24 1.76 54.20
N SER A 637 48.79 1.70 55.42
CA SER A 637 50.20 1.92 55.71
C SER A 637 51.16 1.00 54.95
N ASN A 638 50.76 -0.23 54.64
CA ASN A 638 51.60 -1.19 53.92
C ASN A 638 51.97 -0.73 52.50
N TYR A 639 51.22 0.23 51.93
CA TYR A 639 51.43 0.76 50.58
C TYR A 639 51.42 2.30 50.55
N ASN A 640 51.77 2.93 51.67
CA ASN A 640 51.89 4.39 51.79
C ASN A 640 50.63 5.12 51.28
N GLY A 641 49.44 4.62 51.65
CA GLY A 641 48.19 5.07 51.05
C GLY A 641 47.02 5.07 52.02
N TYR A 642 45.82 5.22 51.43
CA TYR A 642 44.54 5.22 52.14
C TYR A 642 43.52 4.35 51.41
N TYR A 643 42.48 3.91 52.11
CA TYR A 643 41.35 3.22 51.49
C TYR A 643 40.01 3.64 52.08
N THR A 644 38.95 3.46 51.29
CA THR A 644 37.56 3.67 51.72
C THR A 644 36.63 2.66 51.05
N THR A 645 35.41 2.52 51.57
CA THR A 645 34.38 1.63 51.02
C THR A 645 33.38 2.45 50.21
N VAL A 646 33.13 2.03 48.96
CA VAL A 646 32.18 2.68 48.07
C VAL A 646 30.95 1.80 47.87
N GLY A 647 29.77 2.40 48.07
CA GLY A 647 28.49 1.70 47.93
C GLY A 647 28.20 1.29 46.48
N ASN A 648 27.59 0.11 46.31
CA ASN A 648 27.24 -0.47 45.01
C ASN A 648 28.44 -0.62 44.04
N LEU A 649 29.67 -0.72 44.56
CA LEU A 649 30.88 -0.98 43.78
C LEU A 649 31.03 -2.48 43.49
N LYS A 650 31.17 -2.83 42.20
CA LYS A 650 31.48 -4.19 41.75
C LYS A 650 32.94 -4.55 42.08
N SER A 651 33.18 -5.73 42.66
CA SER A 651 34.48 -6.07 43.29
C SER A 651 35.14 -7.36 42.79
N ASP A 652 34.69 -7.93 41.68
CA ASP A 652 35.05 -9.28 41.24
C ASP A 652 36.33 -9.38 40.38
N ASN A 653 36.90 -8.27 39.88
CA ASN A 653 38.03 -8.31 38.94
C ASN A 653 38.94 -7.06 38.95
N TYR A 654 39.56 -6.68 40.09
CA TYR A 654 40.48 -5.52 40.17
C TYR A 654 39.99 -4.29 39.38
N GLY A 655 38.67 -4.04 39.46
CA GLY A 655 37.83 -3.39 38.44
C GLY A 655 38.44 -2.23 37.66
N GLU A 656 38.09 -2.17 36.37
CA GLU A 656 38.36 -0.97 35.56
C GLU A 656 37.54 0.21 36.10
N ALA A 657 38.18 1.36 36.12
CA ALA A 657 37.61 2.60 36.59
C ALA A 657 38.19 3.76 35.77
N ILE A 658 37.63 4.94 35.96
CA ILE A 658 38.18 6.18 35.44
C ILE A 658 38.26 7.15 36.60
N CYS A 659 39.40 7.78 36.82
CA CYS A 659 39.55 8.79 37.86
C CYS A 659 40.16 10.06 37.26
N THR A 660 39.66 11.19 37.71
CA THR A 660 40.06 12.52 37.24
C THR A 660 41.49 12.88 37.65
N HIS A 661 41.96 12.42 38.82
CA HIS A 661 43.23 12.85 39.39
C HIS A 661 44.22 11.70 39.63
N PHE A 662 43.87 10.45 39.31
CA PHE A 662 44.77 9.32 39.50
C PHE A 662 44.62 8.31 38.38
N LYS A 663 45.73 7.76 37.91
CA LYS A 663 45.68 6.57 37.06
C LYS A 663 45.15 5.36 37.83
N VAL A 664 44.43 4.48 37.14
CA VAL A 664 44.02 3.18 37.68
C VAL A 664 45.17 2.19 37.57
N ILE A 665 45.57 1.58 38.69
CA ILE A 665 46.72 0.66 38.78
C ILE A 665 46.26 -0.78 39.06
N LYS A 666 46.88 -1.73 38.38
CA LYS A 666 46.63 -3.17 38.56
C LYS A 666 47.63 -3.86 39.50
N SER A 667 48.74 -3.20 39.80
CA SER A 667 49.84 -3.72 40.62
C SER A 667 50.31 -2.68 41.63
N HIS A 668 50.87 -3.15 42.75
CA HIS A 668 51.36 -2.27 43.82
C HIS A 668 52.65 -1.56 43.41
N GLY A 669 52.94 -0.44 44.09
CA GLY A 669 54.24 0.22 44.02
C GLY A 669 54.27 1.51 43.19
N GLU A 670 53.13 1.96 42.66
CA GLU A 670 53.00 3.23 41.97
C GLU A 670 51.85 4.05 42.56
N MET A 671 51.92 5.38 42.42
CA MET A 671 50.82 6.24 42.82
C MET A 671 49.64 6.05 41.87
N GLY A 672 48.48 5.74 42.44
CA GLY A 672 47.27 5.47 41.66
C GLY A 672 46.16 4.85 42.48
N ILE A 673 45.03 4.62 41.82
CA ILE A 673 43.82 4.05 42.42
C ILE A 673 43.65 2.59 42.02
N ARG A 674 43.19 1.75 42.95
CA ARG A 674 42.87 0.34 42.70
C ARG A 674 41.54 -0.03 43.33
N ILE A 675 40.73 -0.77 42.57
CA ILE A 675 39.50 -1.38 43.07
C ILE A 675 39.83 -2.72 43.76
N GLY A 676 39.41 -2.85 45.01
CA GLY A 676 39.61 -4.02 45.86
C GLY A 676 38.89 -5.26 45.40
N ALA A 677 39.58 -6.40 45.38
CA ALA A 677 38.97 -7.68 45.09
C ALA A 677 38.15 -8.18 46.30
N GLY A 678 36.83 -8.32 46.10
CA GLY A 678 35.91 -8.98 47.03
C GLY A 678 35.44 -8.17 48.24
N ASN A 679 35.74 -6.87 48.31
CA ASN A 679 35.47 -6.06 49.51
C ASN A 679 34.96 -4.62 49.25
N SER A 680 34.45 -4.32 48.04
CA SER A 680 33.88 -3.00 47.64
C SER A 680 34.70 -1.79 48.12
N ASN A 681 36.01 -1.98 48.23
CA ASN A 681 36.94 -0.97 48.71
C ASN A 681 37.69 -0.36 47.54
N ILE A 682 38.13 0.86 47.75
CA ILE A 682 38.97 1.60 46.83
C ILE A 682 40.23 1.97 47.57
N TYR A 683 41.37 1.58 47.02
CA TYR A 683 42.70 1.79 47.56
C TYR A 683 43.40 2.86 46.74
N ILE A 684 44.01 3.84 47.41
CA ILE A 684 44.80 4.89 46.76
C ILE A 684 46.21 4.81 47.36
N GLU A 685 47.16 4.39 46.54
CA GLU A 685 48.51 4.01 46.98
C GLU A 685 49.52 5.13 46.74
N GLN A 686 50.63 5.12 47.51
CA GLN A 686 51.77 6.04 47.37
C GLN A 686 51.41 7.54 47.46
N VAL A 687 50.38 7.89 48.21
CA VAL A 687 49.93 9.29 48.42
C VAL A 687 50.32 9.86 49.78
N SER A 688 50.70 9.02 50.75
CA SER A 688 50.95 9.47 52.13
C SER A 688 52.23 10.30 52.29
N SER A 689 53.11 10.34 51.28
CA SER A 689 54.27 11.25 51.24
C SER A 689 53.88 12.69 50.90
N VAL A 690 52.75 12.86 50.20
CA VAL A 690 52.20 14.16 49.80
C VAL A 690 51.15 14.61 50.80
N TYR A 691 50.32 13.68 51.27
CA TYR A 691 49.26 13.91 52.25
C TYR A 691 49.49 13.02 53.48
N PRO A 692 50.23 13.49 54.50
CA PRO A 692 50.64 12.65 55.63
C PRO A 692 49.51 12.12 56.51
N THR A 693 48.35 12.77 56.51
CA THR A 693 47.20 12.38 57.34
C THR A 693 45.94 12.10 56.52
N ALA A 694 45.07 11.20 57.00
CA ALA A 694 43.80 10.89 56.35
C ALA A 694 42.88 12.11 56.22
N SER A 695 42.94 13.07 57.14
CA SER A 695 42.15 14.31 57.06
C SER A 695 42.66 15.28 55.99
N GLU A 696 43.99 15.41 55.84
CA GLU A 696 44.58 16.18 54.73
C GLU A 696 44.25 15.52 53.39
N PHE A 697 44.38 14.19 53.33
CA PHE A 697 44.04 13.42 52.14
C PHE A 697 42.57 13.59 51.74
N LYS A 698 41.62 13.43 52.67
CA LYS A 698 40.19 13.66 52.42
C LYS A 698 39.93 15.05 51.85
N SER A 699 40.56 16.07 52.44
CA SER A 699 40.38 17.46 51.98
C SER A 699 40.89 17.65 50.55
N ALA A 700 42.00 16.99 50.19
CA ALA A 700 42.54 17.00 48.83
C ALA A 700 41.71 16.18 47.83
N MET A 701 40.87 15.24 48.29
CA MET A 701 40.00 14.43 47.42
C MET A 701 38.69 15.13 47.04
N SER A 702 38.38 16.30 47.60
CA SER A 702 37.17 17.05 47.25
C SER A 702 37.19 17.47 45.78
N GLY A 703 36.17 17.06 45.03
CA GLY A 703 36.07 17.30 43.58
C GLY A 703 36.73 16.21 42.73
N VAL A 704 37.45 15.25 43.34
CA VAL A 704 38.06 14.14 42.61
C VAL A 704 36.97 13.12 42.28
N LYS A 705 36.55 13.09 41.02
CA LYS A 705 35.56 12.11 40.54
C LYS A 705 36.18 10.77 40.20
N LEU A 706 35.52 9.71 40.67
CA LEU A 706 35.77 8.34 40.29
C LEU A 706 34.52 7.74 39.61
N PHE A 707 34.73 7.12 38.46
CA PHE A 707 33.75 6.34 37.72
C PHE A 707 34.09 4.86 37.82
N TYR A 708 33.11 4.04 38.15
CA TYR A 708 33.33 2.62 38.47
C TYR A 708 32.13 1.77 38.08
N GLU A 709 32.34 0.46 37.92
CA GLU A 709 31.28 -0.47 37.58
C GLU A 709 30.34 -0.72 38.77
N LEU A 710 29.04 -0.58 38.56
CA LEU A 710 28.02 -0.84 39.56
C LEU A 710 27.82 -2.34 39.77
N ALA A 711 27.75 -2.79 41.02
CA ALA A 711 27.42 -4.17 41.36
C ALA A 711 25.97 -4.50 40.94
N THR A 712 25.06 -3.55 41.11
CA THR A 712 23.66 -3.63 40.64
C THR A 712 23.37 -2.43 39.74
N PRO A 713 23.11 -2.65 38.43
CA PRO A 713 22.67 -1.60 37.52
C PRO A 713 21.37 -0.93 37.98
N THR A 714 21.18 0.34 37.63
CA THR A 714 19.92 1.07 37.87
C THR A 714 19.26 1.42 36.55
N THR A 715 17.93 1.54 36.51
CA THR A 715 17.19 1.87 35.30
C THR A 715 16.36 3.14 35.45
N GLU A 716 16.22 3.90 34.37
CA GLU A 716 15.34 5.06 34.26
C GLU A 716 14.57 5.03 32.92
N GLN A 717 13.37 5.60 32.90
CA GLN A 717 12.59 5.73 31.66
C GLN A 717 13.00 7.00 30.92
N ILE A 718 13.27 6.87 29.63
CA ILE A 718 13.73 7.94 28.75
C ILE A 718 12.82 7.96 27.52
N THR A 719 12.22 9.11 27.25
CA THR A 719 11.46 9.30 26.01
C THR A 719 12.44 9.47 24.86
N LEU A 720 12.51 8.48 23.98
CA LEU A 720 13.26 8.56 22.74
C LEU A 720 12.43 9.29 21.67
N PRO A 721 13.04 10.16 20.86
CA PRO A 721 12.34 10.91 19.84
C PRO A 721 12.15 10.06 18.59
N THR A 722 11.07 10.36 17.86
CA THR A 722 10.97 10.02 16.45
C THR A 722 11.55 11.17 15.66
N LEU A 723 12.65 10.92 14.95
CA LEU A 723 13.33 11.91 14.14
C LEU A 723 12.56 12.14 12.83
N PRO A 724 12.49 13.38 12.34
CA PRO A 724 11.90 13.68 11.04
C PRO A 724 12.55 12.86 9.93
N SER A 725 11.72 12.25 9.08
CA SER A 725 12.18 11.56 7.87
C SER A 725 11.58 12.21 6.64
N TRP A 726 12.44 12.42 5.65
CA TRP A 726 12.08 12.82 4.30
C TRP A 726 12.51 11.73 3.36
N TYR A 727 11.74 10.64 3.27
CA TYR A 727 12.00 9.56 2.34
C TYR A 727 12.25 10.09 0.91
N PRO A 728 13.27 9.61 0.18
CA PRO A 728 14.38 8.71 0.54
C PRO A 728 15.70 9.40 1.03
N TYR A 729 15.65 10.62 1.56
CA TYR A 729 16.80 11.51 1.81
C TYR A 729 17.25 11.63 3.27
N THR A 730 16.83 10.74 4.16
CA THR A 730 16.95 10.99 5.60
C THR A 730 18.29 10.54 6.17
N ASP A 731 19.29 11.40 6.13
CA ASP A 731 20.50 11.16 6.91
C ASP A 731 20.35 11.69 8.33
N ALA A 732 20.51 10.79 9.30
CA ALA A 732 20.44 11.09 10.73
C ALA A 732 21.77 10.71 11.41
N TRP A 733 22.19 11.51 12.40
CA TRP A 733 23.34 11.19 13.25
C TRP A 733 23.19 11.79 14.65
N VAL A 734 23.97 11.27 15.58
CA VAL A 734 24.09 11.78 16.94
C VAL A 734 25.23 12.80 17.02
N GLY A 735 24.90 14.04 17.35
CA GLY A 735 25.84 15.10 17.70
C GLY A 735 26.12 15.08 19.21
N THR A 736 27.38 14.82 19.57
CA THR A 736 27.92 15.04 20.92
C THR A 736 29.33 15.61 20.79
N GLU A 737 29.87 16.18 21.87
CA GLU A 737 31.26 16.66 21.90
C GLU A 737 32.27 15.56 21.52
N LEU A 738 31.94 14.28 21.78
CA LEU A 738 32.78 13.12 21.45
C LEU A 738 32.83 12.77 19.95
N GLN A 739 32.19 13.56 19.08
CA GLN A 739 32.00 13.29 17.64
C GLN A 739 31.08 12.08 17.37
N PRO A 740 30.28 12.11 16.28
CA PRO A 740 29.34 11.03 15.95
C PRO A 740 30.00 9.66 15.76
N SER A 741 31.27 9.60 15.39
CA SER A 741 32.02 8.34 15.17
C SER A 741 32.32 7.57 16.46
N PHE A 742 32.15 8.22 17.61
CA PHE A 742 32.53 7.68 18.91
C PHE A 742 31.38 6.98 19.64
N VAL A 743 30.14 7.35 19.35
CA VAL A 743 28.93 6.86 20.01
C VAL A 743 28.24 5.80 19.14
N GLU A 744 27.91 4.66 19.73
CA GLU A 744 27.11 3.63 19.07
C GLU A 744 25.63 3.90 19.28
N TRP A 745 24.85 3.81 18.20
CA TRP A 745 23.41 4.01 18.25
C TRP A 745 22.74 3.16 17.18
N HIS A 746 21.48 2.83 17.42
CA HIS A 746 20.69 2.01 16.53
C HIS A 746 19.38 2.69 16.18
N ILE A 747 18.99 2.53 14.92
CA ILE A 747 17.72 2.99 14.39
C ILE A 747 16.75 1.83 14.30
N LYS A 748 15.48 2.10 14.62
CA LYS A 748 14.34 1.28 14.25
C LYS A 748 13.52 2.00 13.18
N ILE A 749 13.16 1.28 12.13
CA ILE A 749 12.22 1.79 11.13
C ILE A 749 10.88 1.99 11.86
N ALA A 750 10.37 3.23 11.88
CA ALA A 750 9.06 3.53 12.44
C ALA A 750 8.03 2.63 11.77
N GLY A 751 7.56 1.63 12.53
CA GLY A 751 6.46 0.77 12.11
C GLY A 751 5.25 1.64 11.77
N VAL A 752 4.45 1.18 10.81
CA VAL A 752 3.20 1.83 10.38
C VAL A 752 2.44 2.36 11.61
N ASN A 753 2.12 3.66 11.61
CA ASN A 753 1.52 4.35 12.74
C ASN A 753 0.31 3.55 13.27
N GLN A 754 0.12 3.45 14.58
CA GLN A 754 -1.00 2.73 15.19
C GLN A 754 -2.37 3.27 14.74
N ASN A 755 -2.39 4.50 14.22
CA ASN A 755 -3.53 5.16 13.60
C ASN A 755 -3.92 4.54 12.24
N ASP A 756 -2.96 4.08 11.42
CA ASP A 756 -3.25 3.46 10.12
C ASP A 756 -3.90 2.08 10.29
N LEU A 757 -3.52 1.34 11.33
CA LEU A 757 -4.18 0.09 11.74
C LEU A 757 -5.60 0.32 12.24
N THR A 758 -5.93 1.52 12.73
CA THR A 758 -7.27 1.84 13.24
C THR A 758 -8.22 2.18 12.10
N VAL A 759 -7.77 2.95 11.11
CA VAL A 759 -8.51 3.20 9.87
C VAL A 759 -8.74 1.90 9.09
N ILE A 760 -7.70 1.06 8.98
CA ILE A 760 -7.83 -0.27 8.35
C ILE A 760 -8.81 -1.16 9.13
N LYS A 761 -8.85 -1.10 10.47
CA LYS A 761 -9.83 -1.84 11.28
C LYS A 761 -11.26 -1.33 11.10
N GLU A 762 -11.45 -0.02 10.97
CA GLU A 762 -12.77 0.59 10.71
C GLU A 762 -13.27 0.22 9.30
N ASP A 763 -12.41 0.32 8.28
CA ASP A 763 -12.71 -0.12 6.92
C ASP A 763 -13.02 -1.63 6.85
N ILE A 764 -12.28 -2.46 7.60
CA ILE A 764 -12.55 -3.90 7.75
C ILE A 764 -13.91 -4.14 8.41
N SER A 765 -14.23 -3.42 9.48
CA SER A 765 -15.52 -3.57 10.18
C SER A 765 -16.69 -3.17 9.29
N GLN A 766 -16.50 -2.15 8.45
CA GLN A 766 -17.51 -1.71 7.49
C GLN A 766 -17.69 -2.72 6.35
N LEU A 767 -16.60 -3.24 5.77
CA LEU A 767 -16.65 -4.27 4.72
C LEU A 767 -17.25 -5.60 5.21
N GLN A 768 -17.00 -5.99 6.47
CA GLN A 768 -17.64 -7.15 7.10
C GLN A 768 -19.15 -6.97 7.24
N THR A 769 -19.59 -5.75 7.55
CA THR A 769 -21.02 -5.40 7.66
C THR A 769 -21.69 -5.44 6.29
N GLU A 770 -21.06 -4.87 5.27
CA GLU A 770 -21.57 -4.87 3.89
C GLU A 770 -21.62 -6.29 3.29
N THR A 771 -20.63 -7.14 3.56
CA THR A 771 -20.62 -8.55 3.13
C THR A 771 -21.71 -9.38 3.81
N THR A 772 -21.95 -9.14 5.09
CA THR A 772 -23.04 -9.81 5.84
C THR A 772 -24.40 -9.42 5.24
N GLN A 773 -24.60 -8.14 4.96
CA GLN A 773 -25.83 -7.64 4.33
C GLN A 773 -26.04 -8.24 2.92
N LEU A 774 -24.98 -8.33 2.11
CA LEU A 774 -25.06 -8.94 0.77
C LEU A 774 -25.43 -10.44 0.83
N ASN A 775 -24.85 -11.19 1.78
CA ASN A 775 -25.19 -12.61 2.00
C ASN A 775 -26.65 -12.79 2.44
N ASP A 776 -27.16 -11.91 3.30
CA ASP A 776 -28.56 -11.91 3.71
C ASP A 776 -29.50 -11.61 2.53
N ASP A 777 -29.11 -10.69 1.65
CA ASP A 777 -29.91 -10.32 0.48
C ASP A 777 -29.90 -11.43 -0.59
N VAL A 778 -28.76 -12.10 -0.83
CA VAL A 778 -28.70 -13.31 -1.67
C VAL A 778 -29.57 -14.44 -1.09
N THR A 779 -29.53 -14.64 0.23
CA THR A 779 -30.34 -15.67 0.90
C THR A 779 -31.84 -15.39 0.76
N LYS A 780 -32.26 -14.13 0.93
CA LYS A 780 -33.65 -13.70 0.68
C LYS A 780 -34.06 -13.91 -0.78
N LEU A 781 -33.18 -13.61 -1.73
CA LEU A 781 -33.44 -13.78 -3.15
C LEU A 781 -33.60 -15.27 -3.52
N MET A 782 -32.73 -16.14 -3.00
CA MET A 782 -32.85 -17.60 -3.16
C MET A 782 -34.14 -18.14 -2.54
N GLY A 783 -34.56 -17.60 -1.39
CA GLY A 783 -35.85 -17.91 -0.79
C GLY A 783 -37.03 -17.50 -1.67
N ALA A 784 -36.96 -16.33 -2.32
CA ALA A 784 -37.98 -15.86 -3.25
C ALA A 784 -38.07 -16.77 -4.50
N PHE A 785 -36.94 -17.16 -5.10
CA PHE A 785 -36.92 -18.07 -6.25
C PHE A 785 -37.47 -19.47 -5.93
N THR A 786 -37.12 -20.00 -4.75
CA THR A 786 -37.66 -21.27 -4.28
C THR A 786 -39.18 -21.18 -4.11
N SER A 787 -39.67 -20.08 -3.54
CA SER A 787 -41.10 -19.82 -3.35
C SER A 787 -41.88 -19.71 -4.66
N VAL A 788 -41.32 -19.08 -5.71
CA VAL A 788 -42.01 -19.01 -7.00
C VAL A 788 -42.02 -20.37 -7.72
N THR A 789 -40.95 -21.16 -7.59
CA THR A 789 -40.90 -22.52 -8.13
C THR A 789 -41.94 -23.43 -7.46
N ASP A 790 -42.07 -23.33 -6.14
CA ASP A 790 -43.07 -24.08 -5.38
C ASP A 790 -44.50 -23.61 -5.68
N LEU A 791 -44.72 -22.30 -5.85
CA LEU A 791 -46.02 -21.77 -6.28
C LEU A 791 -46.41 -22.29 -7.67
N THR A 792 -45.45 -22.39 -8.60
CA THR A 792 -45.70 -22.92 -9.95
C THR A 792 -46.08 -24.40 -9.91
N LYS A 793 -45.39 -25.21 -9.08
CA LYS A 793 -45.74 -26.62 -8.85
C LYS A 793 -47.10 -26.76 -8.18
N GLN A 794 -47.39 -25.96 -7.16
CA GLN A 794 -48.68 -25.95 -6.48
C GLN A 794 -49.83 -25.54 -7.42
N LEU A 795 -49.61 -24.56 -8.29
CA LEU A 795 -50.58 -24.15 -9.29
C LEU A 795 -50.84 -25.27 -10.30
N PHE A 796 -49.79 -25.95 -10.77
CA PHE A 796 -49.97 -27.12 -11.65
C PHE A 796 -50.77 -28.23 -10.97
N LEU A 797 -50.48 -28.53 -9.69
CA LEU A 797 -51.24 -29.49 -8.90
C LEU A 797 -52.66 -29.00 -8.55
N LEU A 798 -52.92 -27.70 -8.52
CA LEU A 798 -54.26 -27.15 -8.35
C LEU A 798 -55.08 -27.30 -9.64
N MET A 799 -54.44 -27.08 -10.79
CA MET A 799 -55.04 -27.24 -12.12
C MET A 799 -55.29 -28.71 -12.48
N HIS A 800 -54.56 -29.65 -11.88
CA HIS A 800 -54.71 -31.09 -12.08
C HIS A 800 -54.99 -31.78 -10.75
N ARG A 801 -56.28 -31.89 -10.42
CA ARG A 801 -56.78 -32.44 -9.14
C ARG A 801 -56.51 -33.95 -9.05
N VAL A 802 -56.61 -34.49 -7.85
CA VAL A 802 -56.58 -35.95 -7.65
C VAL A 802 -57.73 -36.58 -8.44
N GLY A 803 -57.40 -37.54 -9.31
CA GLY A 803 -58.31 -38.17 -10.26
C GLY A 803 -58.11 -37.72 -11.71
N ASP A 804 -57.48 -36.57 -11.96
CA ASP A 804 -57.26 -36.06 -13.31
C ASP A 804 -56.26 -36.94 -14.07
N ILE A 805 -56.50 -37.09 -15.38
CA ILE A 805 -55.70 -37.89 -16.30
C ILE A 805 -55.03 -36.96 -17.30
N ILE A 806 -53.71 -37.00 -17.38
CA ILE A 806 -52.93 -36.24 -18.37
C ILE A 806 -52.32 -37.18 -19.42
N PHE A 807 -52.17 -36.67 -20.64
CA PHE A 807 -51.63 -37.40 -21.78
C PHE A 807 -50.23 -36.85 -22.08
N SER A 808 -49.25 -37.73 -22.21
CA SER A 808 -47.85 -37.38 -22.45
C SER A 808 -47.21 -38.34 -23.44
N THR A 809 -46.32 -37.84 -24.28
CA THR A 809 -45.45 -38.68 -25.11
C THR A 809 -44.17 -39.11 -24.38
N SER A 810 -43.93 -38.58 -23.17
CA SER A 810 -42.81 -38.93 -22.29
C SER A 810 -43.21 -40.02 -21.29
N ASP A 811 -42.29 -40.95 -21.02
CA ASP A 811 -42.41 -41.99 -19.99
C ASP A 811 -42.02 -41.48 -18.59
N GLU A 812 -41.53 -40.24 -18.49
CA GLU A 812 -41.20 -39.60 -17.22
C GLU A 812 -42.46 -39.40 -16.36
N ASN A 813 -42.38 -39.84 -15.10
CA ASN A 813 -43.49 -39.70 -14.16
C ASN A 813 -43.67 -38.21 -13.79
N PRO A 814 -44.87 -37.61 -13.93
CA PRO A 814 -45.09 -36.18 -13.67
C PRO A 814 -44.70 -35.70 -12.27
N SER A 815 -44.61 -36.62 -11.29
CA SER A 815 -44.12 -36.32 -9.93
C SER A 815 -42.71 -35.73 -9.89
N THR A 816 -41.84 -36.05 -10.85
CA THR A 816 -40.46 -35.55 -10.89
C THR A 816 -40.39 -34.08 -11.27
N ILE A 817 -41.33 -33.60 -12.09
CA ILE A 817 -41.34 -32.24 -12.63
C ILE A 817 -42.26 -31.33 -11.80
N TYR A 818 -43.46 -31.80 -11.50
CA TYR A 818 -44.54 -30.98 -10.94
C TYR A 818 -44.93 -31.36 -9.50
N GLY A 819 -44.36 -32.44 -8.94
CA GLY A 819 -44.76 -32.99 -7.65
C GLY A 819 -46.07 -33.79 -7.70
N GLY A 820 -46.67 -34.05 -6.54
CA GLY A 820 -47.83 -34.95 -6.42
C GLY A 820 -47.47 -36.43 -6.63
N THR A 821 -48.47 -37.31 -6.56
CA THR A 821 -48.31 -38.75 -6.81
C THR A 821 -49.10 -39.15 -8.05
N TRP A 822 -48.44 -39.80 -8.99
CA TRP A 822 -49.02 -40.15 -10.29
C TRP A 822 -48.77 -41.62 -10.63
N VAL A 823 -49.77 -42.25 -11.23
CA VAL A 823 -49.71 -43.65 -11.68
C VAL A 823 -50.08 -43.73 -13.16
N ALA A 824 -49.46 -44.64 -13.91
CA ALA A 824 -49.84 -44.89 -15.29
C ALA A 824 -51.25 -45.50 -15.34
N TRP A 825 -52.12 -44.95 -16.20
CA TRP A 825 -53.55 -45.24 -16.26
C TRP A 825 -53.95 -45.77 -17.65
N GLY A 826 -54.93 -46.68 -17.70
CA GLY A 826 -55.54 -47.13 -18.96
C GLY A 826 -54.58 -47.80 -19.97
N LYS A 827 -53.55 -48.52 -19.52
CA LYS A 827 -52.55 -49.13 -20.40
C LYS A 827 -53.20 -50.08 -21.41
N GLY A 828 -53.05 -49.78 -22.71
CA GLY A 828 -53.63 -50.59 -23.79
C GLY A 828 -55.14 -50.40 -23.97
N GLN A 829 -55.72 -49.37 -23.36
CA GLN A 829 -57.15 -49.06 -23.41
C GLN A 829 -57.36 -47.66 -23.97
N VAL A 830 -58.54 -47.40 -24.54
CA VAL A 830 -58.95 -46.06 -24.96
C VAL A 830 -59.94 -45.48 -23.93
N PRO A 831 -59.81 -44.21 -23.54
CA PRO A 831 -60.81 -43.57 -22.67
C PRO A 831 -62.16 -43.47 -23.38
N VAL A 832 -63.22 -43.89 -22.70
CA VAL A 832 -64.60 -43.69 -23.10
C VAL A 832 -65.26 -42.77 -22.07
N GLY A 833 -65.96 -41.74 -22.53
CA GLY A 833 -66.67 -40.82 -21.66
C GLY A 833 -67.75 -41.57 -20.86
N VAL A 834 -67.85 -41.28 -19.56
CA VAL A 834 -68.90 -41.87 -18.72
C VAL A 834 -70.25 -41.32 -19.13
N ASP A 835 -71.17 -42.22 -19.45
CA ASP A 835 -72.58 -41.92 -19.65
C ASP A 835 -73.37 -42.61 -18.54
N THR A 836 -73.77 -41.84 -17.52
CA THR A 836 -74.51 -42.37 -16.36
C THR A 836 -75.85 -43.00 -16.71
N SER A 837 -76.38 -42.78 -17.91
CA SER A 837 -77.62 -43.36 -18.40
C SER A 837 -77.42 -44.68 -19.16
N ASP A 838 -76.18 -44.99 -19.56
CA ASP A 838 -75.83 -46.21 -20.30
C ASP A 838 -75.31 -47.29 -19.34
N SER A 839 -75.85 -48.51 -19.41
CA SER A 839 -75.47 -49.59 -18.49
C SER A 839 -74.02 -50.05 -18.63
N ASP A 840 -73.41 -49.86 -19.79
CA ASP A 840 -72.06 -50.29 -20.11
C ASP A 840 -71.03 -49.23 -19.68
N PHE A 841 -71.37 -47.93 -19.76
CA PHE A 841 -70.46 -46.81 -19.46
C PHE A 841 -70.84 -45.96 -18.23
N ASN A 842 -71.71 -46.43 -17.34
CA ASN A 842 -72.27 -45.67 -16.21
C ASN A 842 -71.34 -45.27 -15.06
N THR A 843 -70.13 -45.82 -14.96
CA THR A 843 -69.20 -45.51 -13.87
C THR A 843 -67.78 -45.32 -14.38
N VAL A 844 -67.06 -44.37 -13.76
CA VAL A 844 -65.65 -44.12 -14.05
C VAL A 844 -64.80 -45.39 -13.87
N GLU A 845 -63.77 -45.55 -14.71
CA GLU A 845 -62.79 -46.64 -14.66
C GLU A 845 -63.35 -48.06 -14.88
N LYS A 846 -64.59 -48.19 -15.34
CA LYS A 846 -65.10 -49.47 -15.82
C LYS A 846 -64.37 -49.88 -17.09
N THR A 847 -63.88 -51.11 -17.12
CA THR A 847 -63.09 -51.63 -18.24
C THR A 847 -63.91 -52.59 -19.10
N GLY A 848 -63.69 -52.57 -20.41
CA GLY A 848 -64.32 -53.49 -21.36
C GLY A 848 -63.65 -53.40 -22.73
N GLY A 849 -64.32 -53.95 -23.74
CA GLY A 849 -63.83 -53.99 -25.12
C GLY A 849 -62.94 -55.21 -25.40
N GLU A 850 -62.74 -55.46 -26.69
CA GLU A 850 -61.94 -56.57 -27.20
C GLU A 850 -61.10 -56.11 -28.38
N LYS A 851 -59.88 -56.65 -28.49
CA LYS A 851 -58.96 -56.31 -29.58
C LYS A 851 -59.37 -56.97 -30.90
N GLU A 852 -59.88 -58.20 -30.82
CA GLU A 852 -60.36 -58.97 -31.96
C GLU A 852 -61.67 -59.66 -31.57
N HIS A 853 -62.62 -59.75 -32.50
CA HIS A 853 -63.94 -60.32 -32.28
C HIS A 853 -64.22 -61.48 -33.25
N THR A 854 -64.75 -62.59 -32.75
CA THR A 854 -65.25 -63.69 -33.58
C THR A 854 -66.77 -63.65 -33.64
N LEU A 855 -67.32 -63.41 -34.83
CA LEU A 855 -68.77 -63.37 -35.06
C LEU A 855 -69.46 -64.64 -34.57
N THR A 856 -70.55 -64.46 -33.84
CA THR A 856 -71.45 -65.52 -33.39
C THR A 856 -72.55 -65.79 -34.41
N VAL A 857 -73.27 -66.91 -34.23
CA VAL A 857 -74.41 -67.26 -35.10
C VAL A 857 -75.52 -66.21 -35.02
N ASP A 858 -75.73 -65.62 -33.83
CA ASP A 858 -76.79 -64.61 -33.60
C ASP A 858 -76.48 -63.26 -34.26
N GLU A 859 -75.20 -62.97 -34.54
CA GLU A 859 -74.76 -61.73 -35.20
C GLU A 859 -74.78 -61.84 -36.74
N MET A 860 -75.03 -63.03 -37.30
CA MET A 860 -75.13 -63.21 -38.74
C MET A 860 -76.48 -62.71 -39.29
N PRO A 861 -76.51 -61.73 -40.22
CA PRO A 861 -77.76 -61.31 -40.85
C PRO A 861 -78.47 -62.48 -41.53
N SER A 862 -79.80 -62.52 -41.45
CA SER A 862 -80.62 -63.47 -42.19
C SER A 862 -80.31 -63.35 -43.68
N HIS A 863 -79.72 -64.38 -44.24
CA HIS A 863 -79.41 -64.48 -45.65
C HIS A 863 -80.04 -65.75 -46.21
N LYS A 864 -80.35 -65.73 -47.51
CA LYS A 864 -80.79 -66.92 -48.24
C LYS A 864 -79.81 -67.20 -49.36
N HIS A 865 -79.61 -68.47 -49.64
CA HIS A 865 -78.99 -68.90 -50.89
C HIS A 865 -80.13 -69.18 -51.87
N ASP A 866 -80.22 -68.40 -52.95
CA ASP A 866 -81.21 -68.67 -54.00
C ASP A 866 -80.79 -69.92 -54.79
N PHE A 867 -81.39 -71.04 -54.44
CA PHE A 867 -81.24 -72.32 -55.12
C PHE A 867 -82.60 -72.76 -55.66
N GLY A 868 -82.80 -72.68 -56.97
CA GLY A 868 -84.07 -73.01 -57.62
C GLY A 868 -84.17 -74.50 -57.97
N GLN A 869 -84.93 -75.28 -57.20
CA GLN A 869 -85.39 -76.61 -57.62
C GLN A 869 -86.83 -76.91 -57.17
N GLN A 870 -87.61 -77.54 -58.06
CA GLN A 870 -88.98 -77.99 -57.83
C GLN A 870 -88.98 -79.36 -57.12
N PHE A 871 -89.61 -79.45 -55.95
CA PHE A 871 -89.84 -80.72 -55.25
C PHE A 871 -91.25 -81.25 -55.59
N ALA A 872 -91.35 -82.43 -56.20
CA ALA A 872 -92.64 -83.08 -56.47
C ALA A 872 -93.04 -83.99 -55.30
N THR A 873 -94.26 -83.80 -54.78
CA THR A 873 -94.87 -84.62 -53.74
C THR A 873 -95.61 -85.82 -54.36
N THR A 874 -95.16 -87.04 -54.06
CA THR A 874 -95.76 -88.37 -54.38
C THR A 874 -95.48 -89.00 -55.75
N SER A 875 -95.42 -90.33 -55.74
CA SER A 875 -94.80 -91.27 -56.68
C SER A 875 -95.75 -91.83 -57.76
N ASN A 876 -95.14 -92.21 -58.90
CA ASN A 876 -95.68 -92.87 -60.12
C ASN A 876 -96.21 -91.91 -61.22
N LEU A 877 -95.83 -91.97 -62.51
CA LEU A 877 -95.02 -92.89 -63.31
C LEU A 877 -94.52 -92.21 -64.61
N SER A 878 -93.37 -92.69 -65.10
CA SER A 878 -92.87 -92.72 -66.49
C SER A 878 -92.26 -91.45 -67.14
N GLY A 879 -90.97 -91.52 -67.44
CA GLY A 879 -90.46 -91.07 -68.76
C GLY A 879 -89.42 -89.95 -68.83
N SER A 880 -88.21 -90.20 -68.29
CA SER A 880 -86.88 -89.69 -68.73
C SER A 880 -86.65 -88.18 -68.95
N TYR A 881 -86.23 -87.50 -67.87
CA TYR A 881 -84.98 -86.73 -67.70
C TYR A 881 -85.16 -85.76 -66.51
N GLY A 882 -85.45 -86.32 -65.34
CA GLY A 882 -85.45 -85.60 -64.06
C GLY A 882 -84.22 -86.01 -63.25
N TYR A 883 -83.38 -85.05 -62.87
CA TYR A 883 -82.43 -85.23 -61.78
C TYR A 883 -83.20 -85.00 -60.48
N TYR A 884 -83.55 -86.09 -59.80
CA TYR A 884 -84.29 -86.06 -58.54
C TYR A 884 -83.32 -86.07 -57.36
N MET A 885 -83.29 -85.00 -56.56
CA MET A 885 -82.48 -84.93 -55.34
C MET A 885 -83.24 -85.55 -54.15
N ILE A 886 -82.67 -86.62 -53.58
CA ILE A 886 -83.16 -87.29 -52.38
C ILE A 886 -82.71 -86.46 -51.16
N ALA A 887 -83.67 -86.02 -50.35
CA ALA A 887 -83.41 -85.24 -49.14
C ALA A 887 -82.58 -86.06 -48.13
N GLY A 888 -81.37 -85.57 -47.79
CA GLY A 888 -80.62 -86.02 -46.60
C GLY A 888 -79.15 -86.43 -46.79
N THR A 889 -78.59 -86.52 -48.01
CA THR A 889 -77.21 -87.03 -48.19
C THR A 889 -76.30 -86.25 -49.15
N GLN A 890 -76.66 -85.04 -49.58
CA GLN A 890 -75.79 -84.21 -50.44
C GLN A 890 -75.58 -82.81 -49.81
N THR A 891 -74.50 -82.68 -49.03
CA THR A 891 -74.07 -81.44 -48.34
C THR A 891 -73.19 -80.54 -49.21
N ASP A 892 -73.01 -80.85 -50.49
CA ASP A 892 -72.02 -80.20 -51.36
C ASP A 892 -72.53 -78.96 -52.12
N VAL A 893 -73.82 -78.61 -52.00
CA VAL A 893 -74.43 -77.50 -52.77
C VAL A 893 -74.31 -76.13 -52.07
N ILE A 894 -74.11 -76.11 -50.75
CA ILE A 894 -73.77 -74.92 -49.95
C ILE A 894 -72.76 -75.38 -48.89
N LYS A 895 -71.49 -74.96 -48.99
CA LYS A 895 -70.44 -75.30 -48.00
C LYS A 895 -70.16 -74.11 -47.11
N ASN A 896 -70.00 -74.36 -45.81
CA ASN A 896 -69.51 -73.35 -44.86
C ASN A 896 -68.13 -72.86 -45.34
N THR A 897 -67.99 -71.55 -45.56
CA THR A 897 -66.73 -70.90 -45.95
C THR A 897 -66.44 -69.78 -44.96
N GLY A 898 -65.20 -69.71 -44.46
CA GLY A 898 -64.81 -68.83 -43.36
C GLY A 898 -64.33 -69.65 -42.16
N GLY A 899 -63.12 -69.35 -41.65
CA GLY A 899 -62.44 -70.17 -40.63
C GLY A 899 -62.77 -69.82 -39.18
N ASN A 900 -63.84 -69.06 -38.93
CA ASN A 900 -64.22 -68.52 -37.61
C ASN A 900 -63.07 -67.85 -36.85
N GLN A 901 -62.12 -67.24 -37.58
CA GLN A 901 -61.03 -66.50 -36.96
C GLN A 901 -61.51 -65.12 -36.54
N PRO A 902 -61.08 -64.61 -35.38
CA PRO A 902 -61.47 -63.30 -34.93
C PRO A 902 -60.92 -62.24 -35.89
N HIS A 903 -61.71 -61.20 -36.18
CA HIS A 903 -61.27 -60.07 -36.97
C HIS A 903 -60.85 -58.91 -36.07
N ASN A 904 -59.89 -58.09 -36.52
CA ASN A 904 -59.46 -56.90 -35.80
C ASN A 904 -60.65 -55.99 -35.49
N ASN A 905 -60.76 -55.57 -34.24
CA ASN A 905 -61.75 -54.61 -33.76
C ASN A 905 -61.09 -53.28 -33.31
N LEU A 906 -59.76 -53.15 -33.45
CA LEU A 906 -59.07 -51.89 -33.21
C LEU A 906 -59.24 -50.93 -34.37
N GLN A 907 -59.85 -49.77 -34.11
CA GLN A 907 -59.75 -48.61 -34.98
C GLN A 907 -58.29 -48.08 -35.04
N PRO A 908 -57.92 -47.28 -36.06
CA PRO A 908 -56.60 -46.64 -36.10
C PRO A 908 -56.30 -45.86 -34.81
N TYR A 909 -55.11 -46.08 -34.23
CA TYR A 909 -54.72 -45.47 -32.96
C TYR A 909 -53.26 -44.97 -32.96
N ILE A 910 -52.97 -44.04 -32.05
CA ILE A 910 -51.62 -43.60 -31.68
C ILE A 910 -51.46 -43.73 -30.16
N THR A 911 -50.34 -44.30 -29.72
CA THR A 911 -50.08 -44.55 -28.30
C THR A 911 -49.41 -43.36 -27.62
N CYS A 912 -49.85 -43.06 -26.40
CA CYS A 912 -49.18 -42.13 -25.48
C CYS A 912 -49.29 -42.65 -24.05
N TYR A 913 -48.51 -42.08 -23.14
CA TYR A 913 -48.62 -42.35 -21.71
C TYR A 913 -49.77 -41.53 -21.12
N MET A 914 -50.71 -42.21 -20.49
CA MET A 914 -51.76 -41.57 -19.69
C MET A 914 -51.38 -41.71 -18.22
N TRP A 915 -51.32 -40.60 -17.50
CA TRP A 915 -50.96 -40.56 -16.08
C TRP A 915 -52.15 -40.05 -15.28
N LYS A 916 -52.60 -40.82 -14.29
CA LYS A 916 -53.63 -40.41 -13.32
C LYS A 916 -52.98 -39.91 -12.05
N ARG A 917 -53.40 -38.73 -11.57
CA ARG A 917 -52.99 -38.23 -10.26
C ARG A 917 -53.74 -38.96 -9.15
N THR A 918 -53.02 -39.52 -8.19
CA THR A 918 -53.59 -40.26 -7.05
C THR A 918 -53.43 -39.53 -5.71
N ALA A 919 -52.50 -38.59 -5.59
CA ALA A 919 -52.37 -37.69 -4.43
C ALA A 919 -51.73 -36.34 -4.81
#